data_AF-Q829U4-F1
#
_entry.id   AF-Q829U4-F1
#
_cell.length_a   1.000
_cell.length_b   1.000
_cell.length_c   1.000
_cell.angle_alpha   90.00
_cell.angle_beta   90.00
_cell.angle_gamma   90.00
#
_symmetry.space_group_name_H-M   'P 1'
#
loop_
_entity.id
_entity.type
_entity.pdbx_description
1 polymer ?
#
loop_
_entity_poly.entity_id
_entity_poly.type
_entity_poly.pdbx_seq_one_letter_code
_entity_poly.pdbx_strand_id
1 'polypeptide(L)'
;MSTKPTTTDLEWTELDQRAVDTARVLAADAVQKVGNGHPGTAMSLAPAAYTLFQKVMRHDPADPDWVGRDRFVLSAGHSSLTLYTELYLAGFGLELDDLKSFRTWGSRTPGHPEYGHTPGVETTTGPLGQGVANAVGMAMASRYERGLFDPDAAPGTSPFDHFIYAIAGDGCLQEGISHEASSLAGHQKLGNLVLLWDDNHISIEGDTETAVSEDTVKRYEAYGWHVQRVAPKPDGDLDPHALYDAIQAAKAVTDKPSFIAMRSIIAWPAPHAQNTEAAHGSALGEDEVAATKRVLGFDPEKSFEVAEEVLAHTREALDRGREAKAEWEKGFAAWRTAQPERAAEYERIAATELPAGWEEKLPVFEVGKGIATRAASGKVLQALGAVIPELWGGSADLAGSNNTTIDKNSSFLPADNPLPEADPYGRTIHFGIREHSMAAEMNGIALHGNTRIYGGTFLVFSDYMRNAVRLSALMHLPVTYVWTHDSIGLGEDGPTHQPVEHLASLRAIPGLNVVRPADANETAIAWREILKRYTKVFGKGAPHGLALTRQGVPTYEPNEDAAKGGYVLFEAEGGAPEVILIGTGSEVHVAVEAREQLQAAGVPTRVVSMPSVEWFEEQDQGYRDSVLPPSVRARVAVEAGIGLTWHRFVGDAGRIVSLEHFGASADGKVLFREFGFTPENVADAARESIAAAQR
;
A
#
# COMPACT_ATOMS: atom_id res chain seq x y z
N MET A 1 11.37 38.89 -10.39
CA MET A 1 12.55 38.22 -10.97
C MET A 1 13.67 38.38 -9.96
N SER A 2 14.08 37.28 -9.33
CA SER A 2 15.27 37.29 -8.48
C SER A 2 16.49 37.63 -9.35
N THR A 3 17.31 38.58 -8.90
CA THR A 3 18.52 39.04 -9.57
C THR A 3 19.76 38.23 -9.18
N LYS A 4 19.59 37.12 -8.44
CA LYS A 4 20.70 36.20 -8.18
C LYS A 4 20.95 35.36 -9.44
N PRO A 5 22.18 35.33 -9.99
CA PRO A 5 22.52 34.43 -11.08
C PRO A 5 22.22 33.00 -10.66
N THR A 6 21.57 32.22 -11.53
CA THR A 6 21.45 30.77 -11.41
C THR A 6 22.83 30.16 -11.60
N THR A 7 23.61 30.08 -10.54
CA THR A 7 24.82 29.24 -10.52
C THR A 7 24.36 27.79 -10.50
N THR A 8 24.93 26.99 -11.39
CA THR A 8 24.76 25.52 -11.42
C THR A 8 25.36 24.82 -10.19
N ASP A 9 26.11 25.58 -9.39
CA ASP A 9 26.90 25.06 -8.27
C ASP A 9 26.11 25.20 -6.96
N LEU A 10 26.16 24.17 -6.12
CA LEU A 10 25.56 24.17 -4.78
C LEU A 10 26.19 25.26 -3.89
N GLU A 11 25.38 26.19 -3.40
CA GLU A 11 25.78 27.10 -2.33
C GLU A 11 25.69 26.37 -0.98
N TRP A 12 26.85 26.12 -0.37
CA TRP A 12 27.00 25.50 0.96
C TRP A 12 27.73 26.44 1.92
N THR A 13 26.99 26.97 2.88
CA THR A 13 27.46 27.95 3.86
C THR A 13 27.80 27.29 5.20
N GLU A 14 28.41 28.05 6.11
CA GLU A 14 28.62 27.59 7.49
C GLU A 14 27.30 27.27 8.20
N LEU A 15 26.23 28.01 7.92
CA LEU A 15 24.90 27.75 8.50
C LEU A 15 24.30 26.44 7.98
N ASP A 16 24.58 26.06 6.73
CA ASP A 16 24.18 24.76 6.19
C ASP A 16 24.86 23.62 6.96
N GLN A 17 26.18 23.73 7.18
CA GLN A 17 26.92 22.73 7.96
C GLN A 17 26.44 22.68 9.42
N ARG A 18 26.22 23.82 10.07
CA ARG A 18 25.69 23.88 11.44
C ARG A 18 24.28 23.29 11.54
N ALA A 19 23.46 23.42 10.51
CA ALA A 19 22.13 22.81 10.47
C ALA A 19 22.20 21.28 10.38
N VAL A 20 23.11 20.76 9.54
CA VAL A 20 23.42 19.31 9.49
C VAL A 20 23.86 18.82 10.87
N ASP A 21 24.79 19.50 11.52
CA ASP A 21 25.30 19.10 12.84
C ASP A 21 24.21 19.21 13.93
N THR A 22 23.32 20.19 13.81
CA THR A 22 22.13 20.32 14.68
C THR A 22 21.21 19.10 14.51
N ALA A 23 20.94 18.66 13.29
CA ALA A 23 20.13 17.46 13.05
C ALA A 23 20.75 16.20 13.68
N ARG A 24 22.08 16.04 13.60
CA ARG A 24 22.81 14.95 14.27
C ARG A 24 22.61 14.96 15.78
N VAL A 25 22.81 16.11 16.40
CA VAL A 25 22.68 16.28 17.86
C VAL A 25 21.23 16.07 18.29
N LEU A 26 20.25 16.59 17.55
CA LEU A 26 18.82 16.37 17.83
C LEU A 26 18.45 14.89 17.76
N ALA A 27 18.97 14.14 16.78
CA ALA A 27 18.73 12.71 16.69
C ALA A 27 19.33 11.96 17.89
N ALA A 28 20.56 12.27 18.28
CA ALA A 28 21.21 11.68 19.45
C ALA A 28 20.48 12.02 20.75
N ASP A 29 20.10 13.28 20.96
CA ASP A 29 19.38 13.74 22.16
C ASP A 29 17.97 13.16 22.25
N ALA A 30 17.24 13.06 21.13
CA ALA A 30 15.90 12.46 21.10
C ALA A 30 15.92 10.99 21.52
N VAL A 31 16.85 10.21 20.97
CA VAL A 31 17.06 8.80 21.36
C VAL A 31 17.50 8.70 22.82
N GLN A 32 18.47 9.52 23.25
CA GLN A 32 19.00 9.48 24.60
C GLN A 32 17.92 9.81 25.64
N LYS A 33 17.05 10.79 25.35
CA LYS A 33 15.96 11.20 26.25
C LYS A 33 14.95 10.08 26.51
N VAL A 34 14.54 9.34 25.47
CA VAL A 34 13.59 8.23 25.63
C VAL A 34 14.30 6.90 25.98
N GLY A 35 15.62 6.85 25.84
CA GLY A 35 16.47 5.69 26.15
C GLY A 35 16.45 4.58 25.10
N ASN A 36 15.81 4.79 23.94
CA ASN A 36 15.70 3.79 22.87
C ASN A 36 15.43 4.44 21.50
N GLY A 37 15.95 3.88 20.41
CA GLY A 37 15.81 4.44 19.06
C GLY A 37 17.03 4.14 18.19
N HIS A 38 17.12 4.79 17.02
CA HIS A 38 18.15 4.54 16.02
C HIS A 38 18.93 5.83 15.68
N PRO A 39 19.94 6.23 16.47
CA PRO A 39 20.66 7.47 16.28
C PRO A 39 21.70 7.39 15.15
N GLY A 40 22.34 6.23 14.96
CA GLY A 40 23.52 6.11 14.11
C GLY A 40 23.26 6.46 12.65
N THR A 41 22.25 5.84 12.04
CA THR A 41 21.85 6.15 10.65
C THR A 41 21.35 7.58 10.52
N ALA A 42 20.63 8.10 11.52
CA ALA A 42 20.13 9.47 11.47
C ALA A 42 21.25 10.52 11.47
N MET A 43 22.31 10.26 12.22
CA MET A 43 23.48 11.14 12.26
C MET A 43 24.29 11.10 10.95
N SER A 44 24.52 9.90 10.39
CA SER A 44 25.29 9.76 9.16
C SER A 44 24.54 10.27 7.93
N LEU A 45 23.22 10.15 7.89
CA LEU A 45 22.38 10.64 6.79
C LEU A 45 22.00 12.12 6.87
N ALA A 46 22.33 12.82 7.96
CA ALA A 46 21.99 14.24 8.11
C ALA A 46 22.42 15.11 6.91
N PRO A 47 23.63 14.98 6.32
CA PRO A 47 24.01 15.73 5.13
C PRO A 47 23.12 15.43 3.91
N ALA A 48 22.76 14.16 3.70
CA ALA A 48 21.96 13.75 2.56
C ALA A 48 20.51 14.22 2.66
N ALA A 49 19.91 14.07 3.84
CA ALA A 49 18.56 14.55 4.12
C ALA A 49 18.48 16.07 4.01
N TYR A 50 19.45 16.78 4.58
CA TYR A 50 19.54 18.24 4.47
C TYR A 50 19.65 18.70 3.02
N THR A 51 20.54 18.10 2.21
CA THR A 51 20.66 18.44 0.80
C THR A 51 19.35 18.23 0.05
N LEU A 52 18.64 17.12 0.30
CA LEU A 52 17.33 16.87 -0.32
C LEU A 52 16.30 17.93 0.07
N PHE A 53 16.05 18.11 1.37
CA PHE A 53 14.97 18.98 1.86
C PHE A 53 15.27 20.46 1.66
N GLN A 54 16.51 20.90 1.83
CA GLN A 54 16.83 22.34 1.82
C GLN A 54 17.25 22.84 0.44
N LYS A 55 17.85 21.98 -0.40
CA LYS A 55 18.54 22.41 -1.62
C LYS A 55 18.01 21.80 -2.92
N VAL A 56 17.33 20.66 -2.87
CA VAL A 56 16.93 19.90 -4.08
C VAL A 56 15.42 19.87 -4.29
N MET A 57 14.68 19.38 -3.30
CA MET A 57 13.28 19.03 -3.47
C MET A 57 12.41 20.29 -3.63
N ARG A 58 11.43 20.19 -4.51
CA ARG A 58 10.36 21.17 -4.65
C ARG A 58 9.22 20.81 -3.71
N HIS A 59 9.05 21.51 -2.60
CA HIS A 59 7.95 21.31 -1.65
C HIS A 59 7.56 22.62 -0.98
N ASP A 60 6.41 22.63 -0.33
CA ASP A 60 5.94 23.74 0.50
C ASP A 60 5.66 23.21 1.91
N PRO A 61 6.52 23.49 2.91
CA PRO A 61 6.30 23.02 4.27
C PRO A 61 4.99 23.52 4.89
N ALA A 62 4.44 24.64 4.41
CA ALA A 62 3.16 25.18 4.85
C ALA A 62 1.95 24.49 4.19
N ASP A 63 2.16 23.74 3.11
CA ASP A 63 1.15 22.92 2.44
C ASP A 63 1.75 21.56 2.02
N PRO A 64 1.92 20.63 2.97
CA PRO A 64 2.50 19.31 2.69
C PRO A 64 1.65 18.47 1.73
N ASP A 65 0.40 18.85 1.47
CA ASP A 65 -0.51 18.16 0.55
C ASP A 65 -0.46 18.74 -0.87
N TRP A 66 0.39 19.74 -1.14
CA TRP A 66 0.54 20.35 -2.46
C TRP A 66 0.79 19.28 -3.54
N VAL A 67 -0.10 19.21 -4.53
CA VAL A 67 -0.09 18.16 -5.58
C VAL A 67 1.22 18.16 -6.39
N GLY A 68 1.75 19.33 -6.71
CA GLY A 68 2.97 19.51 -7.50
C GLY A 68 4.29 19.38 -6.72
N ARG A 69 4.27 18.98 -5.45
CA ARG A 69 5.51 18.75 -4.68
C ARG A 69 6.29 17.54 -5.21
N ASP A 70 7.58 17.47 -4.94
CA ASP A 70 8.33 16.22 -5.00
C ASP A 70 7.94 15.31 -3.83
N ARG A 71 7.98 13.99 -4.01
CA ARG A 71 7.69 13.03 -2.94
C ARG A 71 8.99 12.50 -2.32
N PHE A 72 9.00 12.30 -1.00
CA PHE A 72 10.13 11.70 -0.29
C PHE A 72 9.71 10.48 0.52
N VAL A 73 10.41 9.36 0.31
CA VAL A 73 10.18 8.10 1.03
C VAL A 73 11.43 7.68 1.78
N LEU A 74 11.37 7.67 3.12
CA LEU A 74 12.39 7.06 3.95
C LEU A 74 12.13 5.55 4.07
N SER A 75 12.66 4.75 3.14
CA SER A 75 12.50 3.29 3.17
C SER A 75 13.22 2.65 4.36
N ALA A 76 14.36 3.21 4.77
CA ALA A 76 15.04 2.88 6.01
C ALA A 76 14.30 3.49 7.22
N GLY A 77 13.05 3.04 7.43
CA GLY A 77 12.11 3.65 8.37
C GLY A 77 12.56 3.66 9.83
N HIS A 78 13.52 2.81 10.21
CA HIS A 78 14.11 2.84 11.55
C HIS A 78 14.81 4.17 11.83
N SER A 79 15.37 4.81 10.80
CA SER A 79 16.03 6.12 10.84
C SER A 79 15.03 7.28 10.82
N SER A 80 13.87 7.13 11.47
CA SER A 80 12.76 8.09 11.46
C SER A 80 13.16 9.50 11.86
N LEU A 81 14.17 9.64 12.75
CA LEU A 81 14.74 10.94 13.11
C LEU A 81 15.41 11.66 11.96
N THR A 82 15.96 10.99 10.93
CA THR A 82 16.40 11.62 9.68
C THR A 82 15.29 12.45 9.06
N LEU A 83 14.06 11.91 9.03
CA LEU A 83 12.91 12.61 8.49
C LEU A 83 12.39 13.67 9.45
N TYR A 84 12.21 13.32 10.73
CA TYR A 84 11.61 14.26 11.69
C TYR A 84 12.47 15.50 11.95
N THR A 85 13.80 15.40 11.92
CA THR A 85 14.67 16.58 12.03
C THR A 85 14.50 17.50 10.83
N GLU A 86 14.40 16.98 9.60
CA GLU A 86 14.17 17.81 8.42
C GLU A 86 12.77 18.43 8.42
N LEU A 87 11.73 17.68 8.82
CA LEU A 87 10.39 18.23 8.98
C LEU A 87 10.35 19.36 10.03
N TYR A 88 11.05 19.17 11.16
CA TYR A 88 11.23 20.19 12.18
C TYR A 88 12.06 21.38 11.68
N LEU A 89 13.12 21.21 10.90
CA LEU A 89 14.02 22.28 10.45
C LEU A 89 13.44 23.07 9.26
N ALA A 90 12.71 22.42 8.36
CA ALA A 90 12.11 23.04 7.18
C ALA A 90 10.75 23.70 7.46
N GLY A 91 9.98 23.21 8.44
CA GLY A 91 8.79 23.90 8.95
C GLY A 91 7.48 23.27 8.58
N PHE A 92 7.45 21.94 8.54
CA PHE A 92 6.27 21.13 8.28
C PHE A 92 5.29 21.04 9.47
N GLY A 93 5.50 21.90 10.48
CA GLY A 93 4.67 21.99 11.67
C GLY A 93 5.05 21.02 12.80
N LEU A 94 6.15 20.25 12.68
CA LEU A 94 6.79 19.66 13.87
C LEU A 94 7.56 20.74 14.62
N GLU A 95 7.48 20.69 15.95
CA GLU A 95 8.19 21.59 16.85
C GLU A 95 9.24 20.83 17.69
N LEU A 96 10.12 21.56 18.37
CA LEU A 96 11.19 20.95 19.17
C LEU A 96 10.63 20.02 20.27
N ASP A 97 9.45 20.35 20.79
CA ASP A 97 8.77 19.53 21.81
C ASP A 97 8.23 18.21 21.24
N ASP A 98 7.96 18.12 19.93
CA ASP A 98 7.64 16.86 19.27
C ASP A 98 8.89 15.95 19.22
N LEU A 99 10.08 16.49 18.89
CA LEU A 99 11.33 15.72 18.91
C LEU A 99 11.70 15.26 20.33
N LYS A 100 11.47 16.11 21.33
CA LYS A 100 11.59 15.77 22.75
C LYS A 100 10.60 14.68 23.20
N SER A 101 9.54 14.42 22.43
CA SER A 101 8.51 13.42 22.72
C SER A 101 8.63 12.18 21.85
N PHE A 102 9.74 12.02 21.12
CA PHE A 102 10.03 10.87 20.28
C PHE A 102 9.72 9.53 20.99
N ARG A 103 9.01 8.64 20.30
CA ARG A 103 8.60 7.30 20.77
C ARG A 103 7.78 7.29 22.07
N THR A 104 7.02 8.34 22.33
CA THR A 104 6.08 8.38 23.46
C THR A 104 4.63 8.34 22.99
N TRP A 105 3.74 7.92 23.89
CA TRP A 105 2.30 7.78 23.61
C TRP A 105 1.68 9.08 23.09
N GLY A 106 1.05 9.03 21.92
CA GLY A 106 0.37 10.18 21.30
C GLY A 106 1.29 11.24 20.69
N SER A 107 2.61 11.05 20.72
CA SER A 107 3.56 11.96 20.06
C SER A 107 3.44 11.92 18.54
N ARG A 108 3.75 13.02 17.86
CA ARG A 108 3.80 13.12 16.39
C ARG A 108 5.10 12.57 15.79
N THR A 109 5.91 11.89 16.60
CA THR A 109 7.23 11.36 16.28
C THR A 109 7.32 9.90 16.74
N PRO A 110 6.51 8.99 16.17
CA PRO A 110 6.55 7.56 16.47
C PRO A 110 7.92 6.94 16.11
N GLY A 111 8.15 5.70 16.51
CA GLY A 111 9.45 5.06 16.29
C GLY A 111 9.84 4.85 14.83
N HIS A 112 8.84 4.68 13.97
CA HIS A 112 8.97 4.62 12.52
C HIS A 112 7.97 5.62 11.91
N PRO A 113 8.20 6.18 10.70
CA PRO A 113 7.29 7.13 10.08
C PRO A 113 5.90 6.51 9.88
N GLU A 114 4.85 7.26 10.24
CA GLU A 114 3.45 6.84 10.08
C GLU A 114 2.69 7.88 9.24
N TYR A 115 2.20 7.46 8.07
CA TYR A 115 1.31 8.24 7.21
C TYR A 115 0.01 8.59 7.96
N GLY A 116 -0.48 9.81 7.77
CA GLY A 116 -1.69 10.32 8.43
C GLY A 116 -1.49 10.79 9.87
N HIS A 117 -0.34 10.46 10.50
CA HIS A 117 -0.03 10.86 11.87
C HIS A 117 0.89 12.09 11.94
N THR A 118 1.84 12.19 11.03
CA THR A 118 2.84 13.27 10.98
C THR A 118 2.80 13.97 9.62
N PRO A 119 2.47 15.27 9.55
CA PRO A 119 2.53 16.04 8.29
C PRO A 119 3.92 15.99 7.65
N GLY A 120 3.96 15.79 6.33
CA GLY A 120 5.19 15.60 5.57
C GLY A 120 5.73 14.16 5.56
N VAL A 121 5.08 13.21 6.25
CA VAL A 121 5.36 11.77 6.08
C VAL A 121 4.49 11.22 4.94
N GLU A 122 5.12 10.94 3.81
CA GLU A 122 4.44 10.48 2.58
C GLU A 122 3.95 9.03 2.66
N THR A 123 4.53 8.20 3.52
CA THR A 123 4.17 6.78 3.63
C THR A 123 4.63 6.18 4.96
N THR A 124 3.87 5.22 5.48
CA THR A 124 4.33 4.43 6.63
C THR A 124 5.42 3.46 6.19
N THR A 125 6.59 3.55 6.81
CA THR A 125 7.72 2.62 6.61
C THR A 125 8.14 2.00 7.94
N GLY A 126 9.05 1.04 7.89
CA GLY A 126 9.47 0.26 9.07
C GLY A 126 9.77 -1.17 8.66
N PRO A 127 8.79 -1.92 8.13
CA PRO A 127 9.09 -3.15 7.40
C PRO A 127 9.95 -2.81 6.17
N LEU A 128 11.17 -3.33 6.14
CA LEU A 128 12.19 -2.96 5.17
C LEU A 128 11.80 -3.37 3.74
N GLY A 129 12.30 -2.66 2.74
CA GLY A 129 12.00 -2.88 1.32
C GLY A 129 10.65 -2.31 0.84
N GLN A 130 9.64 -2.22 1.71
CA GLN A 130 8.31 -1.66 1.36
C GLN A 130 8.40 -0.22 0.85
N GLY A 131 9.20 0.63 1.48
CA GLY A 131 9.35 2.03 1.06
C GLY A 131 9.94 2.17 -0.35
N VAL A 132 10.88 1.31 -0.74
CA VAL A 132 11.39 1.26 -2.13
C VAL A 132 10.26 0.95 -3.11
N ALA A 133 9.45 -0.07 -2.82
CA ALA A 133 8.32 -0.45 -3.68
C ALA A 133 7.20 0.62 -3.71
N ASN A 134 6.92 1.27 -2.58
CA ASN A 134 5.99 2.40 -2.54
C ASN A 134 6.48 3.56 -3.42
N ALA A 135 7.78 3.87 -3.41
CA ALA A 135 8.35 4.91 -4.27
C ALA A 135 8.23 4.57 -5.77
N VAL A 136 8.41 3.29 -6.13
CA VAL A 136 8.14 2.81 -7.51
C VAL A 136 6.68 3.03 -7.89
N GLY A 137 5.75 2.69 -7.00
CA GLY A 137 4.31 2.94 -7.19
C GLY A 137 3.98 4.43 -7.37
N MET A 138 4.56 5.32 -6.55
CA MET A 138 4.38 6.77 -6.69
C MET A 138 4.91 7.27 -8.05
N ALA A 139 6.05 6.76 -8.50
CA ALA A 139 6.61 7.12 -9.81
C ALA A 139 5.72 6.62 -10.96
N MET A 140 5.18 5.41 -10.88
CA MET A 140 4.19 4.91 -11.84
C MET A 140 2.93 5.78 -11.88
N ALA A 141 2.39 6.14 -10.72
CA ALA A 141 1.20 7.00 -10.60
C ALA A 141 1.44 8.39 -11.21
N SER A 142 2.60 9.02 -10.96
CA SER A 142 2.92 10.32 -11.53
C SER A 142 2.89 10.32 -13.07
N ARG A 143 3.39 9.25 -13.71
CA ARG A 143 3.34 9.11 -15.18
C ARG A 143 1.92 8.85 -15.68
N TYR A 144 1.16 7.99 -15.00
CA TYR A 144 -0.23 7.72 -15.38
C TYR A 144 -1.12 8.97 -15.22
N GLU A 145 -0.98 9.71 -14.12
CA GLU A 145 -1.70 10.97 -13.87
C GLU A 145 -1.32 12.05 -14.88
N ARG A 146 -0.05 12.15 -15.30
CA ARG A 146 0.32 13.00 -16.43
C ARG A 146 -0.43 12.60 -17.70
N GLY A 147 -0.60 11.31 -17.96
CA GLY A 147 -1.43 10.80 -19.06
C GLY A 147 -2.90 11.25 -18.99
N LEU A 148 -3.47 11.26 -17.78
CA LEU A 148 -4.84 11.69 -17.52
C LEU A 148 -5.03 13.20 -17.66
N PHE A 149 -4.04 14.00 -17.27
CA PHE A 149 -4.25 15.44 -17.12
C PHE A 149 -3.51 16.30 -18.15
N ASP A 150 -2.33 15.89 -18.62
CA ASP A 150 -1.48 16.71 -19.48
C ASP A 150 -0.49 15.89 -20.35
N PRO A 151 -0.97 14.93 -21.17
CA PRO A 151 -0.12 13.99 -21.90
C PRO A 151 0.71 14.63 -23.02
N ASP A 152 0.23 15.75 -23.56
CA ASP A 152 0.82 16.44 -24.72
C ASP A 152 1.92 17.44 -24.32
N ALA A 153 2.08 17.71 -23.02
CA ALA A 153 3.12 18.60 -22.53
C ALA A 153 4.52 18.05 -22.84
N ALA A 154 5.45 18.94 -23.18
CA ALA A 154 6.84 18.56 -23.32
C ALA A 154 7.39 18.04 -21.97
N PRO A 155 8.36 17.10 -21.97
CA PRO A 155 8.96 16.61 -20.73
C PRO A 155 9.47 17.75 -19.86
N GLY A 156 9.04 17.79 -18.59
CA GLY A 156 9.47 18.78 -17.61
C GLY A 156 8.70 20.11 -17.65
N THR A 157 7.69 20.25 -18.52
CA THR A 157 6.88 21.47 -18.61
C THR A 157 5.48 21.33 -17.99
N SER A 158 5.06 20.11 -17.66
CA SER A 158 3.74 19.88 -17.07
C SER A 158 3.70 20.33 -15.61
N PRO A 159 2.62 20.96 -15.11
CA PRO A 159 2.44 21.16 -13.68
C PRO A 159 2.38 19.84 -12.89
N PHE A 160 2.12 18.70 -13.55
CA PHE A 160 2.11 17.39 -12.90
C PHE A 160 3.48 16.71 -12.85
N ASP A 161 4.50 17.25 -13.55
CA ASP A 161 5.86 16.71 -13.52
C ASP A 161 6.53 17.00 -12.18
N HIS A 162 7.00 15.97 -11.47
CA HIS A 162 7.75 16.06 -10.21
C HIS A 162 8.60 14.79 -10.00
N PHE A 163 9.51 14.82 -9.03
CA PHE A 163 10.41 13.72 -8.69
C PHE A 163 9.95 12.94 -7.46
N ILE A 164 10.35 11.67 -7.43
CA ILE A 164 10.19 10.77 -6.30
C ILE A 164 11.60 10.43 -5.79
N TYR A 165 11.89 10.82 -4.55
CA TYR A 165 13.15 10.51 -3.88
C TYR A 165 12.91 9.45 -2.82
N ALA A 166 13.82 8.48 -2.73
CA ALA A 166 13.79 7.50 -1.66
C ALA A 166 15.18 7.30 -1.06
N ILE A 167 15.25 7.11 0.26
CA ILE A 167 16.47 6.66 0.94
C ILE A 167 16.27 5.23 1.46
N ALA A 168 17.14 4.33 1.03
CA ALA A 168 17.21 2.94 1.47
C ALA A 168 18.53 2.69 2.21
N GLY A 169 18.53 1.72 3.12
CA GLY A 169 19.75 1.15 3.71
C GLY A 169 19.96 -0.29 3.26
N ASP A 170 21.03 -0.92 3.73
CA ASP A 170 21.38 -2.30 3.38
C ASP A 170 20.23 -3.29 3.57
N GLY A 171 19.55 -3.21 4.73
CA GLY A 171 18.41 -4.09 5.01
C GLY A 171 17.23 -3.91 4.04
N CYS A 172 17.03 -2.71 3.48
CA CYS A 172 16.02 -2.53 2.44
C CYS A 172 16.39 -3.28 1.15
N LEU A 173 17.68 -3.32 0.80
CA LEU A 173 18.17 -3.87 -0.46
C LEU A 173 18.48 -5.37 -0.42
N GLN A 174 18.45 -5.97 0.77
CA GLN A 174 18.47 -7.42 0.98
C GLN A 174 17.06 -8.06 0.87
N GLU A 175 16.01 -7.27 1.07
CA GLU A 175 14.63 -7.74 1.04
C GLU A 175 14.16 -8.01 -0.40
N GLY A 176 13.63 -9.22 -0.65
CA GLY A 176 13.22 -9.66 -1.99
C GLY A 176 12.24 -8.72 -2.70
N ILE A 177 11.35 -8.06 -1.95
CA ILE A 177 10.41 -7.06 -2.49
C ILE A 177 11.12 -5.89 -3.19
N SER A 178 12.31 -5.48 -2.71
CA SER A 178 13.07 -4.40 -3.32
C SER A 178 13.67 -4.80 -4.67
N HIS A 179 13.99 -6.08 -4.85
CA HIS A 179 14.46 -6.63 -6.12
C HIS A 179 13.33 -6.68 -7.14
N GLU A 180 12.15 -7.15 -6.72
CA GLU A 180 10.93 -7.15 -7.53
C GLU A 180 10.61 -5.73 -8.03
N ALA A 181 10.48 -4.77 -7.11
CA ALA A 181 10.16 -3.39 -7.42
C ALA A 181 11.22 -2.71 -8.29
N SER A 182 12.51 -2.92 -7.98
CA SER A 182 13.60 -2.30 -8.74
C SER A 182 13.71 -2.89 -10.15
N SER A 183 13.45 -4.17 -10.31
CA SER A 183 13.35 -4.82 -11.61
C SER A 183 12.20 -4.23 -12.44
N LEU A 184 11.02 -4.03 -11.85
CA LEU A 184 9.89 -3.41 -12.55
C LEU A 184 10.16 -1.94 -12.88
N ALA A 185 10.73 -1.17 -11.97
CA ALA A 185 11.06 0.25 -12.20
C ALA A 185 12.04 0.45 -13.37
N GLY A 186 13.04 -0.43 -13.47
CA GLY A 186 13.98 -0.44 -14.60
C GLY A 186 13.28 -0.82 -15.91
N HIS A 187 12.45 -1.85 -15.90
CA HIS A 187 11.62 -2.23 -17.05
C HIS A 187 10.70 -1.08 -17.50
N GLN A 188 10.10 -0.38 -16.54
CA GLN A 188 9.19 0.74 -16.77
C GLN A 188 9.91 2.06 -17.09
N LYS A 189 11.24 2.13 -16.98
CA LYS A 189 12.02 3.36 -17.29
C LYS A 189 11.54 4.59 -16.53
N LEU A 190 11.32 4.46 -15.22
CA LEU A 190 10.79 5.51 -14.35
C LEU A 190 11.84 6.62 -14.06
N GLY A 191 12.09 7.48 -15.04
CA GLY A 191 13.14 8.51 -14.99
C GLY A 191 13.00 9.58 -13.91
N ASN A 192 11.83 9.72 -13.28
CA ASN A 192 11.64 10.64 -12.16
C ASN A 192 11.86 10.00 -10.77
N LEU A 193 12.27 8.73 -10.72
CA LEU A 193 12.61 8.03 -9.49
C LEU A 193 14.11 8.10 -9.22
N VAL A 194 14.49 8.63 -8.05
CA VAL A 194 15.88 8.67 -7.56
C VAL A 194 15.96 7.95 -6.22
N LEU A 195 16.63 6.79 -6.22
CA LEU A 195 16.87 5.97 -5.03
C LEU A 195 18.30 6.19 -4.54
N LEU A 196 18.43 6.67 -3.31
CA LEU A 196 19.70 6.86 -2.62
C LEU A 196 19.89 5.67 -1.67
N TRP A 197 21.02 4.98 -1.77
CA TRP A 197 21.39 3.90 -0.86
C TRP A 197 22.46 4.38 0.11
N ASP A 198 22.16 4.29 1.40
CA ASP A 198 23.12 4.41 2.49
C ASP A 198 24.04 3.17 2.54
N ASP A 199 25.13 3.22 1.78
CA ASP A 199 26.12 2.15 1.65
C ASP A 199 27.13 2.23 2.81
N ASN A 200 26.68 1.87 4.02
CA ASN A 200 27.43 2.07 5.26
C ASN A 200 28.13 0.80 5.80
N HIS A 201 27.84 -0.36 5.19
CA HIS A 201 28.34 -1.70 5.56
C HIS A 201 27.97 -2.18 6.98
N ILE A 202 26.94 -1.62 7.61
CA ILE A 202 26.47 -2.03 8.93
C ILE A 202 24.99 -2.40 8.89
N SER A 203 24.70 -3.60 9.36
CA SER A 203 23.37 -4.08 9.71
C SER A 203 23.24 -4.28 11.23
N ILE A 204 22.11 -4.82 11.68
CA ILE A 204 21.91 -5.14 13.10
C ILE A 204 22.97 -6.12 13.63
N GLU A 205 23.47 -7.04 12.78
CA GLU A 205 24.49 -8.03 13.14
C GLU A 205 25.93 -7.53 12.90
N GLY A 206 26.13 -6.23 12.68
CA GLY A 206 27.44 -5.65 12.37
C GLY A 206 27.73 -5.64 10.89
N ASP A 207 28.99 -5.92 10.55
CA ASP A 207 29.50 -5.84 9.18
C ASP A 207 28.60 -6.64 8.22
N THR A 208 28.11 -5.98 7.17
CA THR A 208 27.23 -6.60 6.18
C THR A 208 27.90 -7.74 5.43
N GLU A 209 29.24 -7.83 5.38
CA GLU A 209 29.95 -9.00 4.84
C GLU A 209 29.57 -10.31 5.54
N THR A 210 29.01 -10.24 6.75
CA THR A 210 28.45 -11.39 7.48
C THR A 210 27.37 -12.13 6.67
N ALA A 211 26.55 -11.41 5.89
CA ALA A 211 25.41 -11.97 5.17
C ALA A 211 25.27 -11.49 3.70
N VAL A 212 26.07 -10.52 3.26
CA VAL A 212 25.98 -9.89 1.94
C VAL A 212 27.32 -9.99 1.21
N SER A 213 27.30 -10.48 -0.02
CA SER A 213 28.49 -10.59 -0.89
C SER A 213 28.20 -10.23 -2.35
N GLU A 214 27.01 -9.71 -2.64
CA GLU A 214 26.65 -9.29 -4.00
C GLU A 214 27.23 -7.92 -4.36
N ASP A 215 27.35 -7.66 -5.67
CA ASP A 215 27.64 -6.32 -6.17
C ASP A 215 26.31 -5.61 -6.45
N THR A 216 25.79 -4.90 -5.44
CA THR A 216 24.53 -4.17 -5.50
C THR A 216 24.49 -3.20 -6.69
N VAL A 217 25.60 -2.50 -6.96
CA VAL A 217 25.69 -1.56 -8.09
C VAL A 217 25.53 -2.27 -9.42
N LYS A 218 26.24 -3.38 -9.66
CA LYS A 218 26.05 -4.17 -10.88
C LYS A 218 24.65 -4.78 -10.98
N ARG A 219 24.03 -5.14 -9.86
CA ARG A 219 22.64 -5.61 -9.84
C ARG A 219 21.67 -4.53 -10.33
N TYR A 220 21.83 -3.29 -9.88
CA TYR A 220 21.02 -2.16 -10.36
C TYR A 220 21.29 -1.81 -11.83
N GLU A 221 22.54 -1.87 -12.28
CA GLU A 221 22.88 -1.75 -13.70
C GLU A 221 22.17 -2.83 -14.54
N ALA A 222 22.14 -4.08 -14.05
CA ALA A 222 21.47 -5.20 -14.72
C ALA A 222 19.95 -5.03 -14.80
N TYR A 223 19.32 -4.34 -13.83
CA TYR A 223 17.91 -3.94 -13.92
C TYR A 223 17.64 -2.82 -14.93
N GLY A 224 18.68 -2.15 -15.44
CA GLY A 224 18.56 -1.03 -16.38
C GLY A 224 18.51 0.35 -15.74
N TRP A 225 18.99 0.49 -14.49
CA TRP A 225 19.05 1.78 -13.80
C TRP A 225 20.26 2.61 -14.25
N HIS A 226 20.15 3.92 -14.10
CA HIS A 226 21.31 4.81 -14.11
C HIS A 226 21.99 4.77 -12.74
N VAL A 227 23.24 4.31 -12.68
CA VAL A 227 23.93 4.04 -11.41
C VAL A 227 25.10 4.99 -11.20
N GLN A 228 25.17 5.56 -10.00
CA GLN A 228 26.23 6.45 -9.56
C GLN A 228 26.77 6.01 -8.20
N ARG A 229 28.01 6.40 -7.89
CA ARG A 229 28.64 6.23 -6.58
C ARG A 229 29.11 7.58 -6.08
N VAL A 230 28.83 7.87 -4.81
CA VAL A 230 29.32 9.06 -4.10
C VAL A 230 30.27 8.59 -3.01
N ALA A 231 31.53 9.03 -3.09
CA ALA A 231 32.52 8.76 -2.05
C ALA A 231 32.32 9.73 -0.87
N PRO A 232 32.72 9.34 0.36
CA PRO A 232 32.72 10.26 1.48
C PRO A 232 33.82 11.33 1.29
N LYS A 233 33.70 12.41 2.04
CA LYS A 233 34.77 13.39 2.25
C LYS A 233 36.00 12.72 2.87
N PRO A 234 37.19 13.35 2.80
CA PRO A 234 38.41 12.81 3.43
C PRO A 234 38.32 12.56 4.93
N ASP A 235 37.41 13.24 5.64
CA ASP A 235 37.14 13.06 7.08
C ASP A 235 36.11 11.95 7.37
N GLY A 236 35.56 11.31 6.34
CA GLY A 236 34.59 10.23 6.43
C GLY A 236 33.13 10.67 6.38
N ASP A 237 32.81 11.97 6.37
CA ASP A 237 31.43 12.43 6.26
C ASP A 237 30.89 12.25 4.83
N LEU A 238 29.57 12.24 4.66
CA LEU A 238 28.96 12.38 3.33
C LEU A 238 29.29 13.76 2.74
N ASP A 239 29.51 13.81 1.43
CA ASP A 239 29.80 15.04 0.68
C ASP A 239 28.53 15.63 0.06
N PRO A 240 28.00 16.76 0.58
CA PRO A 240 26.82 17.41 0.03
C PRO A 240 26.97 17.89 -1.41
N HIS A 241 28.17 18.32 -1.82
CA HIS A 241 28.42 18.79 -3.18
C HIS A 241 28.38 17.62 -4.15
N ALA A 242 29.13 16.55 -3.86
CA ALA A 242 29.13 15.35 -4.70
C ALA A 242 27.74 14.71 -4.79
N LEU A 243 26.98 14.70 -3.67
CA LEU A 243 25.61 14.22 -3.66
C LEU A 243 24.68 15.11 -4.51
N TYR A 244 24.77 16.43 -4.38
CA TYR A 244 23.98 17.36 -5.18
C TYR A 244 24.24 17.17 -6.67
N ASP A 245 25.51 17.06 -7.07
CA ASP A 245 25.90 16.84 -8.47
C ASP A 245 25.36 15.51 -9.00
N ALA A 246 25.46 14.44 -8.20
CA ALA A 246 24.88 13.13 -8.56
C ALA A 246 23.36 13.20 -8.71
N ILE A 247 22.66 13.96 -7.85
CA ILE A 247 21.22 14.16 -7.97
C ILE A 247 20.87 14.98 -9.21
N GLN A 248 21.61 16.05 -9.54
CA GLN A 248 21.36 16.81 -10.77
C GLN A 248 21.61 15.95 -12.02
N ALA A 249 22.65 15.12 -12.01
CA ALA A 249 22.92 14.16 -13.09
C ALA A 249 21.79 13.12 -13.20
N ALA A 250 21.27 12.61 -12.07
CA ALA A 250 20.12 11.72 -12.04
C ALA A 250 18.87 12.37 -12.66
N LYS A 251 18.57 13.63 -12.31
CA LYS A 251 17.43 14.39 -12.86
C LYS A 251 17.53 14.63 -14.37
N ALA A 252 18.75 14.65 -14.91
CA ALA A 252 18.98 14.78 -16.36
C ALA A 252 18.74 13.47 -17.12
N VAL A 253 18.74 12.32 -16.45
CA VAL A 253 18.44 11.01 -17.03
C VAL A 253 16.94 10.73 -16.88
N THR A 254 16.21 10.88 -17.98
CA THR A 254 14.73 10.80 -17.98
C THR A 254 14.18 9.48 -18.53
N ASP A 255 15.05 8.60 -19.03
CA ASP A 255 14.70 7.31 -19.63
C ASP A 255 15.06 6.11 -18.75
N LYS A 256 15.56 6.34 -17.52
CA LYS A 256 15.93 5.31 -16.54
C LYS A 256 15.73 5.82 -15.11
N PRO A 257 15.22 5.01 -14.18
CA PRO A 257 15.33 5.35 -12.77
C PRO A 257 16.81 5.44 -12.36
N SER A 258 17.11 6.28 -11.35
CA SER A 258 18.48 6.54 -10.90
C SER A 258 18.76 5.95 -9.52
N PHE A 259 19.91 5.29 -9.37
CA PHE A 259 20.41 4.70 -8.14
C PHE A 259 21.73 5.36 -7.75
N ILE A 260 21.82 5.90 -6.55
CA ILE A 260 23.01 6.58 -6.02
C ILE A 260 23.49 5.83 -4.78
N ALA A 261 24.59 5.08 -4.91
CA ALA A 261 25.26 4.46 -3.78
C ALA A 261 26.10 5.51 -3.03
N MET A 262 25.67 5.88 -1.84
CA MET A 262 26.34 6.88 -1.00
C MET A 262 27.14 6.18 0.08
N ARG A 263 28.47 6.17 -0.06
CA ARG A 263 29.32 5.56 0.95
C ARG A 263 29.36 6.42 2.21
N SER A 264 28.80 5.92 3.31
CA SER A 264 28.76 6.61 4.60
C SER A 264 29.43 5.79 5.72
N ILE A 265 29.58 6.40 6.90
CA ILE A 265 30.00 5.75 8.14
C ILE A 265 28.86 5.93 9.15
N ILE A 266 28.23 4.83 9.57
CA ILE A 266 27.13 4.91 10.54
C ILE A 266 27.59 5.61 11.83
N ALA A 267 26.74 6.46 12.39
CA ALA A 267 26.97 7.27 13.59
C ALA A 267 28.16 8.24 13.52
N TRP A 268 28.66 8.58 12.33
CA TRP A 268 29.61 9.69 12.18
C TRP A 268 29.01 10.99 12.78
N PRO A 269 29.75 11.77 13.61
CA PRO A 269 31.16 11.63 13.99
C PRO A 269 31.38 11.11 15.42
N ALA A 270 30.50 10.25 15.94
CA ALA A 270 30.59 9.72 17.30
C ALA A 270 31.94 8.99 17.52
N PRO A 271 32.84 9.49 18.39
CA PRO A 271 34.23 9.03 18.44
C PRO A 271 34.44 7.53 18.69
N HIS A 272 33.54 6.92 19.46
CA HIS A 272 33.65 5.52 19.89
C HIS A 272 32.50 4.66 19.38
N ALA A 273 31.38 5.26 18.95
CA ALA A 273 30.22 4.54 18.43
C ALA A 273 30.16 4.45 16.89
N GLN A 274 30.89 5.29 16.15
CA GLN A 274 30.87 5.24 14.68
C GLN A 274 31.36 3.89 14.13
N ASN A 275 30.78 3.45 13.02
CA ASN A 275 31.10 2.18 12.37
C ASN A 275 30.90 0.93 13.26
N THR A 276 29.88 0.95 14.13
CA THR A 276 29.53 -0.19 15.00
C THR A 276 28.04 -0.54 14.89
N GLU A 277 27.71 -1.82 15.08
CA GLU A 277 26.32 -2.31 15.20
C GLU A 277 25.57 -1.69 16.37
N ALA A 278 26.28 -1.39 17.46
CA ALA A 278 25.67 -0.84 18.67
C ALA A 278 25.00 0.52 18.41
N ALA A 279 25.54 1.32 17.51
CA ALA A 279 24.98 2.62 17.15
C ALA A 279 23.73 2.54 16.27
N HIS A 280 23.40 1.36 15.71
CA HIS A 280 22.24 1.18 14.87
C HIS A 280 20.93 1.32 15.65
N GLY A 281 20.76 0.57 16.75
CA GLY A 281 19.45 0.38 17.40
C GLY A 281 19.38 0.69 18.89
N SER A 282 20.37 1.40 19.44
CA SER A 282 20.42 1.75 20.85
C SER A 282 20.82 3.20 21.10
N ALA A 283 20.49 3.72 22.28
CA ALA A 283 21.00 5.02 22.71
C ALA A 283 22.53 4.97 22.84
N LEU A 284 23.21 6.02 22.39
CA LEU A 284 24.68 6.07 22.40
C LEU A 284 25.26 6.09 23.82
N GLY A 285 24.50 6.60 24.79
CA GLY A 285 24.96 6.84 26.16
C GLY A 285 25.41 8.28 26.38
N GLU A 286 25.25 8.79 27.60
CA GLU A 286 25.51 10.20 27.94
C GLU A 286 26.93 10.64 27.61
N ASP A 287 27.92 9.79 27.91
CA ASP A 287 29.34 10.07 27.63
C ASP A 287 29.62 10.23 26.12
N GLU A 288 29.04 9.35 25.30
CA GLU A 288 29.23 9.36 23.85
C GLU A 288 28.50 10.55 23.21
N VAL A 289 27.29 10.88 23.68
CA VAL A 289 26.56 12.08 23.25
C VAL A 289 27.36 13.34 23.58
N ALA A 290 27.89 13.44 24.80
CA ALA A 290 28.72 14.57 25.21
C ALA A 290 30.03 14.65 24.40
N ALA A 291 30.68 13.52 24.13
CA ALA A 291 31.88 13.48 23.27
C ALA A 291 31.57 13.92 21.84
N THR A 292 30.46 13.45 21.26
CA THR A 292 30.00 13.85 19.93
C THR A 292 29.73 15.35 19.85
N LYS A 293 29.05 15.92 20.86
CA LYS A 293 28.81 17.38 20.94
C LYS A 293 30.12 18.18 20.94
N ARG A 294 31.14 17.74 21.68
CA ARG A 294 32.46 18.41 21.68
C ARG A 294 33.13 18.37 20.31
N VAL A 295 33.02 17.26 19.57
CA VAL A 295 33.55 17.16 18.20
C VAL A 295 32.85 18.15 17.26
N LEU A 296 31.53 18.29 17.41
CA LEU A 296 30.70 19.19 16.61
C LEU A 296 30.70 20.65 17.08
N GLY A 297 31.37 20.96 18.19
CA GLY A 297 31.42 22.31 18.76
C GLY A 297 30.16 22.76 19.54
N PHE A 298 29.32 21.81 19.97
CA PHE A 298 28.13 22.05 20.82
C PHE A 298 28.48 21.98 22.32
N ASP A 299 27.64 22.58 23.17
CA ASP A 299 27.78 22.49 24.63
C ASP A 299 27.36 21.08 25.11
N PRO A 300 28.29 20.26 25.67
CA PRO A 300 27.98 18.89 26.09
C PRO A 300 26.95 18.82 27.23
N GLU A 301 26.73 19.91 27.97
CA GLU A 301 25.83 19.94 29.13
C GLU A 301 24.38 20.32 28.77
N LYS A 302 24.13 20.72 27.52
CA LYS A 302 22.78 21.07 27.03
C LYS A 302 22.23 19.98 26.13
N SER A 303 20.92 19.80 26.14
CA SER A 303 20.21 18.92 25.22
C SER A 303 19.16 19.69 24.43
N PHE A 304 18.91 19.26 23.19
CA PHE A 304 17.98 19.91 22.26
C PHE A 304 18.34 21.38 21.99
N GLU A 305 19.64 21.68 21.93
CA GLU A 305 20.14 23.01 21.59
C GLU A 305 20.00 23.26 20.08
N VAL A 306 19.28 24.31 19.72
CA VAL A 306 19.10 24.78 18.34
C VAL A 306 19.37 26.28 18.34
N ALA A 307 20.39 26.73 17.62
CA ALA A 307 20.70 28.15 17.52
C ALA A 307 19.62 28.88 16.70
N GLU A 308 19.27 30.10 17.10
CA GLU A 308 18.23 30.90 16.44
C GLU A 308 18.58 31.15 14.97
N GLU A 309 19.85 31.45 14.66
CA GLU A 309 20.29 31.67 13.28
C GLU A 309 20.24 30.39 12.41
N VAL A 310 20.43 29.21 13.01
CA VAL A 310 20.31 27.93 12.29
C VAL A 310 18.85 27.67 11.94
N LEU A 311 17.95 27.82 12.91
CA LEU A 311 16.53 27.61 12.68
C LEU A 311 15.95 28.63 11.71
N ALA A 312 16.35 29.91 11.82
CA ALA A 312 15.95 30.95 10.89
C ALA A 312 16.42 30.63 9.45
N HIS A 313 17.66 30.19 9.29
CA HIS A 313 18.23 29.77 8.01
C HIS A 313 17.47 28.58 7.39
N THR A 314 17.20 27.52 8.16
CA THR A 314 16.47 26.35 7.62
C THR A 314 14.99 26.63 7.36
N ARG A 315 14.40 27.59 8.08
CA ARG A 315 13.01 28.06 7.87
C ARG A 315 12.83 28.91 6.62
N GLU A 316 13.91 29.36 5.97
CA GLU A 316 13.81 29.94 4.62
C GLU A 316 13.21 28.95 3.60
N ALA A 317 13.16 27.65 3.91
CA ALA A 317 12.39 26.67 3.15
C ALA A 317 10.90 27.05 2.99
N LEU A 318 10.29 27.74 3.96
CA LEU A 318 8.92 28.26 3.86
C LEU A 318 8.81 29.33 2.77
N ASP A 319 9.82 30.20 2.65
CA ASP A 319 9.84 31.23 1.62
C ASP A 319 10.06 30.61 0.23
N ARG A 320 11.03 29.70 0.11
CA ARG A 320 11.29 28.96 -1.14
C ARG A 320 10.09 28.15 -1.59
N GLY A 321 9.42 27.46 -0.65
CA GLY A 321 8.23 26.66 -0.93
C GLY A 321 7.06 27.50 -1.40
N ARG A 322 6.77 28.62 -0.71
CA ARG A 322 5.74 29.59 -1.14
C ARG A 322 6.03 30.14 -2.53
N GLU A 323 7.28 30.49 -2.83
CA GLU A 323 7.68 30.99 -4.16
C GLU A 323 7.54 29.93 -5.25
N ALA A 324 8.00 28.71 -5.00
CA ALA A 324 7.90 27.59 -5.95
C ALA A 324 6.44 27.23 -6.23
N LYS A 325 5.61 27.17 -5.19
CA LYS A 325 4.18 26.91 -5.31
C LYS A 325 3.45 28.03 -6.04
N ALA A 326 3.74 29.30 -5.73
CA ALA A 326 3.13 30.43 -6.44
C ALA A 326 3.49 30.46 -7.94
N GLU A 327 4.68 30.02 -8.32
CA GLU A 327 5.04 29.85 -9.72
C GLU A 327 4.30 28.66 -10.36
N TRP A 328 4.25 27.53 -9.67
CA TRP A 328 3.48 26.37 -10.09
C TRP A 328 1.99 26.68 -10.28
N GLU A 329 1.38 27.46 -9.37
CA GLU A 329 -0.03 27.86 -9.43
C GLU A 329 -0.35 28.66 -10.71
N LYS A 330 0.60 29.46 -11.22
CA LYS A 330 0.44 30.14 -12.51
C LYS A 330 0.42 29.14 -13.66
N GLY A 331 1.36 28.21 -13.69
CA GLY A 331 1.41 27.14 -14.69
C GLY A 331 0.16 26.26 -14.64
N PHE A 332 -0.29 25.92 -13.45
CA PHE A 332 -1.49 25.14 -13.22
C PHE A 332 -2.77 25.87 -13.63
N ALA A 333 -2.88 27.18 -13.34
CA ALA A 333 -4.00 28.00 -13.81
C ALA A 333 -4.00 28.16 -15.34
N ALA A 334 -2.82 28.30 -15.96
CA ALA A 334 -2.68 28.33 -17.41
C ALA A 334 -3.12 26.99 -18.04
N TRP A 335 -2.67 25.86 -17.47
CA TRP A 335 -3.12 24.53 -17.88
C TRP A 335 -4.64 24.38 -17.75
N ARG A 336 -5.23 24.77 -16.61
CA ARG A 336 -6.70 24.73 -16.42
C ARG A 336 -7.46 25.50 -17.49
N THR A 337 -6.94 26.66 -17.87
CA THR A 337 -7.56 27.51 -18.90
C THR A 337 -7.41 26.88 -20.31
N ALA A 338 -6.27 26.26 -20.59
CA ALA A 338 -5.97 25.65 -21.88
C ALA A 338 -6.64 24.28 -22.07
N GLN A 339 -6.88 23.52 -21.00
CA GLN A 339 -7.40 22.15 -21.01
C GLN A 339 -8.66 22.02 -20.12
N PRO A 340 -9.76 22.75 -20.42
CA PRO A 340 -10.92 22.83 -19.52
C PRO A 340 -11.60 21.49 -19.24
N GLU A 341 -11.61 20.56 -20.21
CA GLU A 341 -12.18 19.22 -20.01
C GLU A 341 -11.33 18.38 -19.04
N ARG A 342 -10.01 18.36 -19.20
CA ARG A 342 -9.09 17.67 -18.28
C ARG A 342 -9.02 18.35 -16.91
N ALA A 343 -9.20 19.66 -16.86
CA ALA A 343 -9.31 20.41 -15.61
C ALA A 343 -10.56 20.00 -14.82
N ALA A 344 -11.72 19.92 -15.48
CA ALA A 344 -12.94 19.42 -14.86
C ALA A 344 -12.78 17.97 -14.37
N GLU A 345 -12.10 17.14 -15.16
CA GLU A 345 -11.82 15.76 -14.79
C GLU A 345 -10.88 15.64 -13.58
N TYR A 346 -9.80 16.43 -13.56
CA TYR A 346 -8.93 16.56 -12.39
C TYR A 346 -9.71 17.00 -11.16
N GLU A 347 -10.59 18.00 -11.27
CA GLU A 347 -11.36 18.51 -10.13
C GLU A 347 -12.31 17.45 -9.57
N ARG A 348 -13.00 16.70 -10.44
CA ARG A 348 -13.84 15.56 -10.06
C ARG A 348 -13.04 14.49 -9.33
N ILE A 349 -11.91 14.09 -9.90
CA ILE A 349 -11.03 13.06 -9.35
C ILE A 349 -10.42 13.51 -8.01
N ALA A 350 -9.92 14.74 -7.94
CA ALA A 350 -9.33 15.31 -6.73
C ALA A 350 -10.36 15.38 -5.59
N ALA A 351 -11.63 15.68 -5.92
CA ALA A 351 -12.78 15.65 -5.02
C ALA A 351 -13.28 14.22 -4.69
N THR A 352 -12.64 13.17 -5.23
CA THR A 352 -12.99 11.76 -5.07
C THR A 352 -14.37 11.37 -5.61
N GLU A 353 -14.96 12.20 -6.46
CA GLU A 353 -16.25 11.96 -7.10
C GLU A 353 -16.10 11.02 -8.29
N LEU A 354 -17.15 10.27 -8.64
CA LEU A 354 -17.20 9.40 -9.82
C LEU A 354 -18.01 10.04 -10.95
N PRO A 355 -17.79 9.65 -12.23
CA PRO A 355 -18.53 10.21 -13.36
C PRO A 355 -20.05 9.99 -13.23
N ALA A 356 -20.87 10.99 -13.58
CA ALA A 356 -22.32 10.83 -13.53
C ALA A 356 -22.80 9.63 -14.38
N GLY A 357 -23.72 8.83 -13.85
CA GLY A 357 -24.26 7.66 -14.54
C GLY A 357 -23.33 6.44 -14.62
N TRP A 358 -22.18 6.44 -13.93
CA TRP A 358 -21.26 5.30 -13.93
C TRP A 358 -21.93 3.98 -13.47
N GLU A 359 -22.87 4.06 -12.51
CA GLU A 359 -23.59 2.90 -11.98
C GLU A 359 -24.45 2.21 -13.05
N GLU A 360 -24.95 2.97 -14.05
CA GLU A 360 -25.76 2.44 -15.15
C GLU A 360 -24.96 1.55 -16.10
N LYS A 361 -23.62 1.57 -16.00
CA LYS A 361 -22.73 0.72 -16.80
C LYS A 361 -22.47 -0.64 -16.17
N LEU A 362 -22.86 -0.84 -14.90
CA LEU A 362 -22.68 -2.13 -14.24
C LEU A 362 -23.50 -3.22 -14.96
N PRO A 363 -22.88 -4.37 -15.27
CA PRO A 363 -23.61 -5.48 -15.86
C PRO A 363 -24.59 -6.07 -14.84
N VAL A 364 -25.77 -6.46 -15.32
CA VAL A 364 -26.71 -7.35 -14.62
C VAL A 364 -26.64 -8.71 -15.30
N PHE A 365 -26.54 -9.77 -14.50
CA PHE A 365 -26.38 -11.13 -14.97
C PHE A 365 -27.69 -11.91 -14.86
N GLU A 366 -27.96 -12.72 -15.88
CA GLU A 366 -29.17 -13.55 -15.98
C GLU A 366 -29.18 -14.66 -14.92
N VAL A 367 -30.31 -14.78 -14.22
CA VAL A 367 -30.55 -15.80 -13.18
C VAL A 367 -30.46 -17.22 -13.74
N GLY A 368 -29.91 -18.14 -12.94
CA GLY A 368 -29.77 -19.56 -13.27
C GLY A 368 -28.59 -19.90 -14.17
N LYS A 369 -27.99 -18.93 -14.86
CA LYS A 369 -26.78 -19.17 -15.67
C LYS A 369 -25.55 -19.30 -14.79
N GLY A 370 -24.79 -20.38 -14.97
CA GLY A 370 -23.51 -20.58 -14.29
C GLY A 370 -22.40 -19.67 -14.84
N ILE A 371 -21.81 -18.83 -13.99
CA ILE A 371 -20.67 -17.98 -14.34
C ILE A 371 -19.69 -17.93 -13.17
N ALA A 372 -18.39 -17.94 -13.45
CA ALA A 372 -17.38 -17.78 -12.40
C ALA A 372 -17.32 -16.33 -11.95
N THR A 373 -17.18 -16.07 -10.65
CA THR A 373 -17.15 -14.69 -10.14
C THR A 373 -15.93 -13.92 -10.63
N ARG A 374 -14.80 -14.59 -10.94
CA ARG A 374 -13.68 -13.96 -11.67
C ARG A 374 -14.07 -13.43 -13.05
N ALA A 375 -14.89 -14.17 -13.79
CA ALA A 375 -15.33 -13.77 -15.13
C ALA A 375 -16.39 -12.65 -15.05
N ALA A 376 -17.24 -12.66 -14.02
CA ALA A 376 -18.13 -11.54 -13.72
C ALA A 376 -17.32 -10.27 -13.38
N SER A 377 -16.30 -10.39 -12.53
CA SER A 377 -15.37 -9.30 -12.17
C SER A 377 -14.70 -8.69 -13.40
N GLY A 378 -14.21 -9.51 -14.34
CA GLY A 378 -13.61 -8.98 -15.57
C GLY A 378 -14.58 -8.21 -16.46
N LYS A 379 -15.85 -8.64 -16.55
CA LYS A 379 -16.89 -7.89 -17.27
C LYS A 379 -17.22 -6.56 -16.57
N VAL A 380 -17.24 -6.55 -15.24
CA VAL A 380 -17.44 -5.34 -14.45
C VAL A 380 -16.27 -4.37 -14.66
N LEU A 381 -15.02 -4.83 -14.59
CA LEU A 381 -13.83 -4.02 -14.87
C LEU A 381 -13.84 -3.42 -16.28
N GLN A 382 -14.22 -4.19 -17.30
CA GLN A 382 -14.34 -3.69 -18.68
C GLN A 382 -15.41 -2.60 -18.81
N ALA A 383 -16.58 -2.81 -18.19
CA ALA A 383 -17.69 -1.87 -18.27
C ALA A 383 -17.43 -0.57 -17.49
N LEU A 384 -16.89 -0.68 -16.28
CA LEU A 384 -16.54 0.46 -15.43
C LEU A 384 -15.30 1.19 -15.95
N GLY A 385 -14.31 0.43 -16.42
CA GLY A 385 -13.10 0.98 -17.00
C GLY A 385 -13.42 1.91 -18.17
N ALA A 386 -14.36 1.56 -19.04
CA ALA A 386 -14.75 2.40 -20.16
C ALA A 386 -15.27 3.81 -19.78
N VAL A 387 -15.71 4.02 -18.52
CA VAL A 387 -16.26 5.31 -18.08
C VAL A 387 -15.53 5.96 -16.90
N ILE A 388 -14.76 5.21 -16.10
CA ILE A 388 -13.97 5.73 -14.96
C ILE A 388 -12.49 5.71 -15.35
N PRO A 389 -11.92 6.81 -15.88
CA PRO A 389 -10.53 6.82 -16.36
C PRO A 389 -9.49 6.72 -15.24
N GLU A 390 -9.82 7.14 -14.01
CA GLU A 390 -8.93 6.99 -12.85
C GLU A 390 -8.88 5.55 -12.30
N LEU A 391 -9.69 4.61 -12.81
CA LEU A 391 -9.60 3.19 -12.47
C LEU A 391 -8.56 2.50 -13.36
N TRP A 392 -7.51 1.96 -12.78
CA TRP A 392 -6.47 1.25 -13.53
C TRP A 392 -5.84 0.18 -12.66
N GLY A 393 -5.02 -0.67 -13.25
CA GLY A 393 -4.50 -1.83 -12.53
C GLY A 393 -4.14 -2.98 -13.45
N GLY A 394 -3.95 -4.16 -12.87
CA GLY A 394 -3.61 -5.32 -13.65
C GLY A 394 -3.37 -6.57 -12.82
N SER A 395 -2.32 -7.32 -13.13
CA SER A 395 -2.06 -8.60 -12.47
C SER A 395 -0.59 -8.96 -12.40
N ALA A 396 -0.24 -9.73 -11.38
CA ALA A 396 1.02 -10.42 -11.29
C ALA A 396 1.07 -11.62 -12.26
N ASP A 397 1.31 -11.35 -13.55
CA ASP A 397 1.42 -12.32 -14.68
C ASP A 397 0.18 -13.20 -14.95
N LEU A 398 -0.90 -12.99 -14.20
CA LEU A 398 -2.09 -13.84 -14.21
C LEU A 398 -3.31 -13.14 -14.82
N ALA A 399 -3.12 -12.14 -15.70
CA ALA A 399 -4.22 -11.29 -16.18
C ALA A 399 -5.36 -12.09 -16.86
N GLY A 400 -5.02 -13.10 -17.65
CA GLY A 400 -6.00 -14.01 -18.27
C GLY A 400 -6.72 -14.91 -17.26
N SER A 401 -6.00 -15.39 -16.25
CA SER A 401 -6.56 -16.26 -15.21
C SER A 401 -7.40 -15.46 -14.21
N ASN A 402 -7.02 -14.24 -13.89
CA ASN A 402 -7.74 -13.35 -12.97
C ASN A 402 -8.87 -12.57 -13.64
N ASN A 403 -8.86 -12.47 -14.98
CA ASN A 403 -9.77 -11.63 -15.77
C ASN A 403 -9.68 -10.15 -15.37
N THR A 404 -8.48 -9.63 -15.25
CA THR A 404 -8.24 -8.26 -14.76
C THR A 404 -8.03 -7.22 -15.86
N THR A 405 -7.81 -7.62 -17.12
CA THR A 405 -7.57 -6.68 -18.22
C THR A 405 -8.82 -5.83 -18.52
N ILE A 406 -8.73 -4.52 -18.26
CA ILE A 406 -9.75 -3.51 -18.64
C ILE A 406 -9.81 -3.35 -20.15
N ASP A 407 -8.64 -3.09 -20.77
CA ASP A 407 -8.51 -2.89 -22.21
C ASP A 407 -7.24 -3.60 -22.70
N LYS A 408 -7.42 -4.46 -23.70
CA LYS A 408 -6.34 -5.26 -24.29
C LYS A 408 -5.38 -4.43 -25.13
N ASN A 409 -5.78 -3.22 -25.53
CA ASN A 409 -4.98 -2.34 -26.38
C ASN A 409 -4.34 -1.18 -25.60
N SER A 410 -4.36 -1.22 -24.27
CA SER A 410 -3.88 -0.14 -23.40
C SER A 410 -3.04 -0.72 -22.27
N SER A 411 -1.79 -1.10 -22.57
CA SER A 411 -0.83 -1.60 -21.59
C SER A 411 0.09 -0.49 -21.11
N PHE A 412 0.20 -0.29 -19.79
CA PHE A 412 1.11 0.67 -19.17
C PHE A 412 2.55 0.21 -19.34
N LEU A 413 3.19 0.64 -20.42
CA LEU A 413 4.52 0.21 -20.84
C LEU A 413 5.29 1.40 -21.45
N PRO A 414 6.63 1.38 -21.44
CA PRO A 414 7.42 2.40 -22.11
C PRO A 414 7.07 2.54 -23.60
N ALA A 415 7.19 3.76 -24.14
CA ALA A 415 6.85 4.06 -25.54
C ALA A 415 7.65 3.25 -26.57
N ASP A 416 8.86 2.82 -26.21
CA ASP A 416 9.74 2.02 -27.06
C ASP A 416 9.69 0.51 -26.75
N ASN A 417 8.72 0.07 -25.93
CA ASN A 417 8.46 -1.35 -25.74
C ASN A 417 8.00 -1.99 -27.07
N PRO A 418 8.46 -3.20 -27.41
CA PRO A 418 8.17 -3.82 -28.71
C PRO A 418 6.72 -4.30 -28.88
N LEU A 419 5.92 -4.33 -27.82
CA LEU A 419 4.53 -4.78 -27.89
C LEU A 419 3.62 -3.73 -28.54
N PRO A 420 2.71 -4.12 -29.46
CA PRO A 420 1.86 -3.18 -30.18
C PRO A 420 0.85 -2.44 -29.28
N GLU A 421 0.53 -2.98 -28.11
CA GLU A 421 -0.36 -2.39 -27.10
C GLU A 421 0.36 -1.50 -26.08
N ALA A 422 1.66 -1.24 -26.27
CA ALA A 422 2.45 -0.41 -25.36
C ALA A 422 2.03 1.06 -25.42
N ASP A 423 1.67 1.59 -24.26
CA ASP A 423 1.29 2.99 -24.06
C ASP A 423 1.85 3.48 -22.72
N PRO A 424 2.68 4.55 -22.69
CA PRO A 424 3.19 5.14 -21.45
C PRO A 424 2.10 5.58 -20.47
N TYR A 425 0.89 5.80 -20.97
CA TYR A 425 -0.31 6.21 -20.24
C TYR A 425 -1.39 5.11 -20.23
N GLY A 426 -1.02 3.88 -20.61
CA GLY A 426 -1.93 2.75 -20.68
C GLY A 426 -2.49 2.35 -19.31
N ARG A 427 -3.55 1.54 -19.30
CA ARG A 427 -4.33 1.23 -18.08
C ARG A 427 -4.05 -0.15 -17.48
N THR A 428 -3.55 -1.06 -18.29
CA THR A 428 -3.23 -2.43 -17.87
C THR A 428 -1.78 -2.49 -17.39
N ILE A 429 -1.58 -2.68 -16.09
CA ILE A 429 -0.27 -2.87 -15.50
C ILE A 429 0.13 -4.35 -15.57
N HIS A 430 1.34 -4.60 -16.09
CA HIS A 430 1.95 -5.93 -16.08
C HIS A 430 3.01 -5.98 -14.99
N PHE A 431 2.61 -6.44 -13.80
CA PHE A 431 3.51 -6.49 -12.65
C PHE A 431 4.58 -7.59 -12.78
N GLY A 432 4.33 -8.61 -13.62
CA GLY A 432 5.12 -9.85 -13.65
C GLY A 432 4.85 -10.73 -12.42
N ILE A 433 5.62 -11.80 -12.21
CA ILE A 433 5.46 -12.69 -11.04
C ILE A 433 6.08 -12.03 -9.80
N ARG A 434 5.37 -11.02 -9.27
CA ARG A 434 5.85 -10.07 -8.25
C ARG A 434 4.70 -9.62 -7.34
N GLU A 435 4.03 -10.57 -6.68
CA GLU A 435 2.88 -10.27 -5.82
C GLU A 435 3.22 -9.28 -4.70
N HIS A 436 4.41 -9.43 -4.10
CA HIS A 436 4.80 -8.60 -2.97
C HIS A 436 5.03 -7.16 -3.39
N SER A 437 5.82 -6.92 -4.46
CA SER A 437 6.00 -5.55 -4.96
C SER A 437 4.74 -4.97 -5.57
N MET A 438 3.91 -5.78 -6.26
CA MET A 438 2.60 -5.33 -6.78
C MET A 438 1.77 -4.66 -5.68
N ALA A 439 1.61 -5.30 -4.52
CA ALA A 439 0.84 -4.72 -3.42
C ALA A 439 1.43 -3.42 -2.87
N ALA A 440 2.75 -3.35 -2.75
CA ALA A 440 3.43 -2.15 -2.23
C ALA A 440 3.44 -1.00 -3.25
N GLU A 441 3.60 -1.31 -4.54
CA GLU A 441 3.44 -0.34 -5.62
C GLU A 441 2.00 0.19 -5.68
N MET A 442 0.99 -0.67 -5.47
CA MET A 442 -0.41 -0.23 -5.31
C MET A 442 -0.57 0.73 -4.13
N ASN A 443 0.11 0.49 -3.00
CA ASN A 443 0.12 1.43 -1.88
C ASN A 443 0.74 2.78 -2.29
N GLY A 444 1.87 2.76 -2.99
CA GLY A 444 2.49 3.96 -3.55
C GLY A 444 1.58 4.75 -4.48
N ILE A 445 0.83 4.05 -5.34
CA ILE A 445 -0.14 4.66 -6.25
C ILE A 445 -1.30 5.32 -5.48
N ALA A 446 -1.84 4.64 -4.46
CA ALA A 446 -2.89 5.19 -3.62
C ALA A 446 -2.42 6.40 -2.78
N LEU A 447 -1.18 6.38 -2.31
CA LEU A 447 -0.56 7.50 -1.56
C LEU A 447 -0.25 8.70 -2.46
N HIS A 448 0.07 8.48 -3.74
CA HIS A 448 0.25 9.56 -4.70
C HIS A 448 -1.05 10.37 -4.90
N GLY A 449 -2.19 9.67 -4.96
CA GLY A 449 -3.44 10.22 -4.42
C GLY A 449 -4.58 10.56 -5.39
N ASN A 450 -4.46 10.45 -6.71
CA ASN A 450 -5.58 10.79 -7.61
C ASN A 450 -6.20 9.60 -8.34
N THR A 451 -5.79 8.36 -8.07
CA THR A 451 -6.26 7.22 -8.86
C THR A 451 -6.74 6.05 -8.02
N ARG A 452 -7.51 5.16 -8.66
CA ARG A 452 -8.13 3.99 -8.07
C ARG A 452 -7.44 2.76 -8.65
N ILE A 453 -6.62 2.12 -7.82
CA ILE A 453 -5.76 1.01 -8.25
C ILE A 453 -6.32 -0.34 -7.82
N TYR A 454 -6.23 -1.31 -8.72
CA TYR A 454 -6.41 -2.72 -8.38
C TYR A 454 -5.27 -3.61 -8.87
N GLY A 455 -5.08 -4.76 -8.23
CA GLY A 455 -4.07 -5.75 -8.62
C GLY A 455 -4.54 -7.16 -8.33
N GLY A 456 -4.33 -8.08 -9.29
CA GLY A 456 -4.80 -9.45 -9.20
C GLY A 456 -3.70 -10.50 -9.15
N THR A 457 -3.91 -11.52 -8.31
CA THR A 457 -3.18 -12.80 -8.27
C THR A 457 -4.16 -13.90 -7.79
N PHE A 458 -3.69 -15.13 -7.60
CA PHE A 458 -4.50 -16.17 -6.94
C PHE A 458 -4.59 -15.93 -5.43
N LEU A 459 -5.72 -16.27 -4.81
CA LEU A 459 -5.92 -16.08 -3.37
C LEU A 459 -4.85 -16.80 -2.54
N VAL A 460 -4.38 -17.96 -3.02
CA VAL A 460 -3.30 -18.71 -2.35
C VAL A 460 -1.99 -17.92 -2.30
N PHE A 461 -1.73 -17.06 -3.27
CA PHE A 461 -0.53 -16.21 -3.32
C PHE A 461 -0.73 -14.87 -2.62
N SER A 462 -1.88 -14.63 -1.98
CA SER A 462 -2.02 -13.50 -1.04
C SER A 462 -1.01 -13.57 0.11
N ASP A 463 -0.48 -14.76 0.41
CA ASP A 463 0.62 -14.97 1.35
C ASP A 463 1.92 -14.28 0.92
N TYR A 464 2.26 -14.25 -0.38
CA TYR A 464 3.47 -13.57 -0.87
C TYR A 464 3.41 -12.06 -0.62
N MET A 465 2.21 -11.47 -0.66
CA MET A 465 1.98 -10.02 -0.58
C MET A 465 1.46 -9.55 0.79
N ARG A 466 1.33 -10.47 1.76
CA ARG A 466 0.58 -10.26 2.99
C ARG A 466 1.05 -9.05 3.82
N ASN A 467 2.36 -8.80 3.89
CA ASN A 467 2.91 -7.67 4.64
C ASN A 467 2.56 -6.32 4.00
N ALA A 468 2.53 -6.24 2.67
CA ALA A 468 2.11 -5.04 1.96
C ALA A 468 0.60 -4.80 2.10
N VAL A 469 -0.22 -5.86 2.11
CA VAL A 469 -1.66 -5.79 2.42
C VAL A 469 -1.90 -5.25 3.83
N ARG A 470 -1.13 -5.74 4.81
CA ARG A 470 -1.18 -5.23 6.18
C ARG A 470 -0.84 -3.74 6.23
N LEU A 471 0.16 -3.28 5.45
CA LEU A 471 0.50 -1.86 5.38
C LEU A 471 -0.59 -1.03 4.70
N SER A 472 -1.30 -1.55 3.69
CA SER A 472 -2.48 -0.87 3.14
C SER A 472 -3.53 -0.62 4.22
N ALA A 473 -3.79 -1.62 5.06
CA ALA A 473 -4.78 -1.53 6.13
C ALA A 473 -4.33 -0.52 7.20
N LEU A 474 -3.08 -0.62 7.64
CA LEU A 474 -2.47 0.30 8.61
C LEU A 474 -2.44 1.76 8.12
N MET A 475 -2.27 1.98 6.82
CA MET A 475 -2.30 3.31 6.20
C MET A 475 -3.70 3.74 5.73
N HIS A 476 -4.71 2.88 5.89
CA HIS A 476 -6.10 3.16 5.51
C HIS A 476 -6.25 3.42 4.00
N LEU A 477 -5.46 2.74 3.18
CA LEU A 477 -5.39 2.99 1.73
C LEU A 477 -6.51 2.25 0.99
N PRO A 478 -7.26 2.93 0.10
CA PRO A 478 -8.39 2.35 -0.63
C PRO A 478 -7.93 1.55 -1.86
N VAL A 479 -6.98 0.63 -1.69
CA VAL A 479 -6.52 -0.30 -2.73
C VAL A 479 -7.47 -1.48 -2.88
N THR A 480 -7.60 -2.03 -4.10
CA THR A 480 -8.46 -3.20 -4.35
C THR A 480 -7.65 -4.41 -4.81
N TYR A 481 -7.66 -5.49 -4.04
CA TYR A 481 -7.03 -6.76 -4.40
C TYR A 481 -8.03 -7.69 -5.09
N VAL A 482 -7.66 -8.24 -6.24
CA VAL A 482 -8.49 -9.17 -7.02
C VAL A 482 -7.88 -10.58 -6.90
N TRP A 483 -8.29 -11.30 -5.86
CA TRP A 483 -7.78 -12.63 -5.55
C TRP A 483 -8.69 -13.73 -6.11
N THR A 484 -8.28 -14.36 -7.20
CA THR A 484 -9.10 -15.40 -7.83
C THR A 484 -8.69 -16.81 -7.41
N HIS A 485 -9.40 -17.83 -7.88
CA HIS A 485 -9.15 -19.23 -7.52
C HIS A 485 -9.21 -19.43 -6.00
N ASP A 486 -10.33 -18.98 -5.43
CA ASP A 486 -10.52 -18.75 -3.99
C ASP A 486 -10.61 -20.00 -3.08
N SER A 487 -10.57 -21.21 -3.63
CA SER A 487 -10.85 -22.44 -2.88
C SER A 487 -10.35 -23.71 -3.60
N ILE A 488 -10.61 -24.87 -3.00
CA ILE A 488 -10.51 -26.19 -3.65
C ILE A 488 -11.32 -26.32 -4.96
N GLY A 489 -12.28 -25.42 -5.21
CA GLY A 489 -12.95 -25.30 -6.51
C GLY A 489 -11.99 -25.06 -7.68
N LEU A 490 -10.75 -24.63 -7.39
CA LEU A 490 -9.65 -24.61 -8.36
C LEU A 490 -9.41 -25.98 -9.00
N GLY A 491 -9.52 -27.10 -8.27
CA GLY A 491 -9.33 -28.44 -8.82
C GLY A 491 -7.87 -28.84 -9.03
N GLU A 492 -7.50 -29.14 -10.27
CA GLU A 492 -6.40 -30.05 -10.59
C GLU A 492 -4.99 -29.56 -10.22
N ASP A 493 -4.76 -28.25 -10.06
CA ASP A 493 -3.43 -27.74 -9.64
C ASP A 493 -3.04 -28.18 -8.21
N GLY A 494 -4.03 -28.63 -7.43
CA GLY A 494 -3.79 -29.35 -6.18
C GLY A 494 -3.43 -28.46 -4.98
N PRO A 495 -2.97 -29.07 -3.87
CA PRO A 495 -2.98 -28.44 -2.54
C PRO A 495 -2.06 -27.22 -2.42
N THR A 496 -1.05 -27.07 -3.26
CA THR A 496 -0.18 -25.88 -3.24
C THR A 496 -0.86 -24.62 -3.80
N HIS A 497 -1.97 -24.80 -4.55
CA HIS A 497 -2.69 -23.71 -5.20
C HIS A 497 -4.10 -23.49 -4.63
N GLN A 498 -4.55 -24.36 -3.73
CA GLN A 498 -5.90 -24.34 -3.18
C GLN A 498 -5.90 -23.62 -1.82
N PRO A 499 -6.52 -22.44 -1.71
CA PRO A 499 -6.63 -21.74 -0.42
C PRO A 499 -7.40 -22.58 0.61
N VAL A 500 -6.94 -22.55 1.87
CA VAL A 500 -7.60 -23.21 3.01
C VAL A 500 -7.79 -22.22 4.17
N GLU A 501 -6.69 -21.71 4.72
CA GLU A 501 -6.61 -20.77 5.83
C GLU A 501 -6.74 -19.30 5.42
N HIS A 502 -6.65 -19.01 4.12
CA HIS A 502 -6.32 -17.67 3.62
C HIS A 502 -7.42 -16.65 3.94
N LEU A 503 -8.71 -17.02 3.81
CA LEU A 503 -9.82 -16.15 4.18
C LEU A 503 -9.78 -15.77 5.66
N ALA A 504 -9.56 -16.75 6.55
CA ALA A 504 -9.43 -16.50 7.99
C ALA A 504 -8.21 -15.64 8.31
N SER A 505 -7.08 -15.95 7.67
CA SER A 505 -5.83 -15.21 7.80
C SER A 505 -5.98 -13.75 7.36
N LEU A 506 -6.69 -13.48 6.26
CA LEU A 506 -6.92 -12.12 5.75
C LEU A 506 -7.95 -11.36 6.59
N ARG A 507 -9.08 -11.97 6.97
CA ARG A 507 -10.07 -11.35 7.87
C ARG A 507 -9.50 -10.98 9.24
N ALA A 508 -8.41 -11.63 9.66
CA ALA A 508 -7.71 -11.29 10.90
C ALA A 508 -6.91 -9.98 10.83
N ILE A 509 -6.69 -9.39 9.64
CA ILE A 509 -5.98 -8.12 9.48
C ILE A 509 -6.95 -6.97 9.80
N PRO A 510 -6.70 -6.16 10.85
CA PRO A 510 -7.56 -5.03 11.17
C PRO A 510 -7.62 -4.02 10.03
N GLY A 511 -8.83 -3.57 9.68
CA GLY A 511 -9.06 -2.57 8.63
C GLY A 511 -9.05 -3.12 7.19
N LEU A 512 -8.86 -4.43 6.98
CA LEU A 512 -9.01 -5.06 5.67
C LEU A 512 -10.42 -5.63 5.49
N ASN A 513 -11.12 -5.22 4.44
CA ASN A 513 -12.42 -5.77 4.07
C ASN A 513 -12.24 -6.98 3.12
N VAL A 514 -12.73 -8.16 3.50
CA VAL A 514 -12.66 -9.37 2.65
C VAL A 514 -14.03 -9.66 2.07
N VAL A 515 -14.16 -9.50 0.75
CA VAL A 515 -15.42 -9.62 0.01
C VAL A 515 -15.39 -10.88 -0.87
N ARG A 516 -16.20 -11.87 -0.55
CA ARG A 516 -16.31 -13.16 -1.24
C ARG A 516 -17.71 -13.34 -1.85
N PRO A 517 -17.98 -12.75 -3.03
CA PRO A 517 -19.31 -12.74 -3.63
C PRO A 517 -19.77 -14.15 -4.01
N ALA A 518 -21.04 -14.45 -3.72
CA ALA A 518 -21.70 -15.72 -3.98
C ALA A 518 -21.88 -16.02 -5.46
N ASP A 519 -22.06 -14.97 -6.27
CA ASP A 519 -22.38 -15.08 -7.68
C ASP A 519 -21.95 -13.85 -8.50
N ALA A 520 -22.42 -13.79 -9.74
CA ALA A 520 -22.14 -12.71 -10.69
C ALA A 520 -22.73 -11.36 -10.28
N ASN A 521 -23.97 -11.35 -9.75
CA ASN A 521 -24.67 -10.12 -9.40
C ASN A 521 -24.12 -9.53 -8.11
N GLU A 522 -23.81 -10.36 -7.11
CA GLU A 522 -23.04 -9.94 -5.93
C GLU A 522 -21.66 -9.40 -6.32
N THR A 523 -21.00 -9.99 -7.33
CA THR A 523 -19.70 -9.47 -7.81
C THR A 523 -19.83 -8.05 -8.37
N ALA A 524 -20.89 -7.75 -9.13
CA ALA A 524 -21.15 -6.40 -9.64
C ALA A 524 -21.46 -5.41 -8.50
N ILE A 525 -22.27 -5.82 -7.53
CA ILE A 525 -22.61 -5.01 -6.36
C ILE A 525 -21.38 -4.74 -5.48
N ALA A 526 -20.52 -5.74 -5.29
CA ALA A 526 -19.28 -5.61 -4.53
C ALA A 526 -18.34 -4.57 -5.13
N TRP A 527 -18.08 -4.65 -6.44
CA TRP A 527 -17.26 -3.63 -7.14
C TRP A 527 -17.85 -2.23 -7.04
N ARG A 528 -19.17 -2.10 -7.19
CA ARG A 528 -19.87 -0.82 -7.02
C ARG A 528 -19.66 -0.26 -5.62
N GLU A 529 -19.84 -1.10 -4.60
CA GLU A 529 -19.70 -0.69 -3.21
C GLU A 529 -18.25 -0.29 -2.87
N ILE A 530 -17.26 -1.06 -3.34
CA ILE A 530 -15.84 -0.72 -3.18
C ILE A 530 -15.53 0.66 -3.79
N LEU A 531 -16.06 0.97 -4.97
CA LEU A 531 -15.88 2.27 -5.59
C LEU A 531 -16.56 3.41 -4.82
N LYS A 532 -17.75 3.17 -4.25
CA LYS A 532 -18.45 4.15 -3.38
C LYS A 532 -17.72 4.40 -2.06
N ARG A 533 -17.07 3.38 -1.51
CA ARG A 533 -16.32 3.46 -0.23
C ARG A 533 -14.97 4.16 -0.34
N TYR A 534 -14.48 4.40 -1.54
CA TYR A 534 -13.19 5.06 -1.75
C TYR A 534 -13.15 6.44 -1.11
N THR A 535 -12.13 6.68 -0.30
CA THR A 535 -11.81 7.99 0.25
C THR A 535 -10.32 8.10 0.53
N LYS A 536 -9.78 9.30 0.42
CA LYS A 536 -8.38 9.62 0.76
C LYS A 536 -8.23 10.05 2.22
N VAL A 537 -9.34 10.21 2.94
CA VAL A 537 -9.34 10.66 4.32
C VAL A 537 -8.79 9.54 5.21
N PHE A 538 -7.61 9.77 5.77
CA PHE A 538 -7.01 8.89 6.76
C PHE A 538 -7.99 8.63 7.92
N GLY A 539 -8.02 7.41 8.44
CA GLY A 539 -9.02 7.00 9.44
C GLY A 539 -10.35 6.52 8.85
N LYS A 540 -10.65 6.79 7.57
CA LYS A 540 -11.90 6.38 6.92
C LYS A 540 -11.72 5.43 5.74
N GLY A 541 -10.61 5.52 5.02
CA GLY A 541 -10.30 4.60 3.92
C GLY A 541 -9.98 3.19 4.42
N ALA A 542 -10.11 2.20 3.54
CA ALA A 542 -9.80 0.81 3.82
C ALA A 542 -9.46 0.04 2.53
N PRO A 543 -8.48 -0.88 2.56
CA PRO A 543 -8.28 -1.81 1.46
C PRO A 543 -9.41 -2.84 1.39
N HIS A 544 -9.67 -3.32 0.17
CA HIS A 544 -10.68 -4.34 -0.11
C HIS A 544 -10.04 -5.51 -0.86
N GLY A 545 -10.33 -6.74 -0.45
CA GLY A 545 -9.91 -7.95 -1.15
C GLY A 545 -11.11 -8.73 -1.67
N LEU A 546 -11.19 -8.90 -2.99
CA LEU A 546 -12.20 -9.72 -3.66
C LEU A 546 -11.70 -11.15 -3.80
N ALA A 547 -12.33 -12.10 -3.11
CA ALA A 547 -12.08 -13.53 -3.25
C ALA A 547 -13.04 -14.14 -4.30
N LEU A 548 -12.51 -14.56 -5.44
CA LEU A 548 -13.29 -14.89 -6.64
C LEU A 548 -13.03 -16.32 -7.13
N THR A 549 -14.08 -17.00 -7.57
CA THR A 549 -14.05 -18.41 -7.96
C THR A 549 -13.33 -18.64 -9.29
N ARG A 550 -12.73 -19.83 -9.47
CA ARG A 550 -12.28 -20.32 -10.78
C ARG A 550 -13.48 -20.83 -11.59
N GLN A 551 -14.27 -21.66 -10.91
CA GLN A 551 -15.41 -22.43 -11.38
C GLN A 551 -16.67 -21.58 -11.49
N GLY A 552 -17.60 -22.01 -12.37
CA GLY A 552 -18.91 -21.39 -12.47
C GLY A 552 -19.77 -21.68 -11.25
N VAL A 553 -20.49 -20.66 -10.78
CA VAL A 553 -21.49 -20.75 -9.72
C VAL A 553 -22.84 -20.26 -10.25
N PRO A 554 -23.99 -20.74 -9.72
CA PRO A 554 -25.31 -20.25 -10.12
C PRO A 554 -25.46 -18.76 -9.88
N THR A 555 -26.23 -18.09 -10.74
CA THR A 555 -26.58 -16.66 -10.58
C THR A 555 -27.97 -16.54 -9.96
N TYR A 556 -28.10 -15.73 -8.91
CA TYR A 556 -29.31 -15.36 -8.21
C TYR A 556 -29.77 -13.95 -8.61
N GLU A 557 -30.98 -13.56 -8.18
CA GLU A 557 -31.47 -12.20 -8.36
C GLU A 557 -30.53 -11.19 -7.66
N PRO A 558 -30.24 -10.03 -8.27
CA PRO A 558 -29.47 -8.99 -7.60
C PRO A 558 -30.12 -8.56 -6.29
N ASN A 559 -29.35 -8.59 -5.20
CA ASN A 559 -29.80 -8.08 -3.90
C ASN A 559 -28.84 -7.00 -3.40
N GLU A 560 -29.36 -5.77 -3.34
CA GLU A 560 -28.63 -4.58 -2.91
C GLU A 560 -28.06 -4.69 -1.49
N ASP A 561 -28.66 -5.52 -0.64
CA ASP A 561 -28.18 -5.76 0.73
C ASP A 561 -26.84 -6.53 0.77
N ALA A 562 -26.34 -7.06 -0.35
CA ALA A 562 -24.96 -7.56 -0.43
C ALA A 562 -23.92 -6.49 -0.05
N ALA A 563 -24.22 -5.20 -0.30
CA ALA A 563 -23.39 -4.06 0.12
C ALA A 563 -23.37 -3.83 1.64
N LYS A 564 -24.31 -4.44 2.38
CA LYS A 564 -24.34 -4.45 3.85
C LYS A 564 -23.55 -5.63 4.43
N GLY A 565 -22.86 -6.40 3.60
CA GLY A 565 -21.96 -7.47 4.01
C GLY A 565 -22.61 -8.82 4.29
N GLY A 566 -23.87 -8.83 4.76
CA GLY A 566 -24.63 -10.06 4.96
C GLY A 566 -26.12 -9.83 5.01
N TYR A 567 -26.88 -10.68 4.34
CA TYR A 567 -28.32 -10.49 4.14
C TYR A 567 -29.05 -11.83 3.97
N VAL A 568 -30.38 -11.80 4.17
CA VAL A 568 -31.23 -12.97 3.93
C VAL A 568 -31.44 -13.15 2.43
N LEU A 569 -30.83 -14.18 1.85
CA LEU A 569 -31.02 -14.53 0.45
C LEU A 569 -32.36 -15.25 0.24
N PHE A 570 -32.66 -16.23 1.09
CA PHE A 570 -33.96 -16.90 1.13
C PHE A 570 -34.46 -17.03 2.56
N GLU A 571 -35.66 -16.54 2.82
CA GLU A 571 -36.32 -16.68 4.13
C GLU A 571 -36.89 -18.10 4.31
N ALA A 572 -37.07 -18.51 5.56
CA ALA A 572 -37.76 -19.75 5.90
C ALA A 572 -39.24 -19.73 5.45
N GLU A 573 -39.71 -20.86 4.93
CA GLU A 573 -41.12 -21.08 4.62
C GLU A 573 -41.82 -21.79 5.79
N GLY A 574 -43.07 -21.42 6.07
CA GLY A 574 -43.90 -22.08 7.08
C GLY A 574 -43.80 -21.50 8.49
N GLY A 575 -43.01 -20.44 8.73
CA GLY A 575 -42.93 -19.78 10.03
C GLY A 575 -41.59 -19.08 10.26
N ALA A 576 -41.27 -18.82 11.53
CA ALA A 576 -39.94 -18.37 11.92
C ALA A 576 -38.89 -19.47 11.64
N PRO A 577 -37.66 -19.12 11.23
CA PRO A 577 -36.63 -20.13 10.97
C PRO A 577 -36.31 -20.95 12.22
N GLU A 578 -36.29 -22.27 12.06
CA GLU A 578 -35.76 -23.19 13.07
C GLU A 578 -34.24 -23.29 12.98
N VAL A 579 -33.66 -23.03 11.80
CA VAL A 579 -32.21 -23.01 11.55
C VAL A 579 -31.84 -21.97 10.49
N ILE A 580 -30.64 -21.40 10.62
CA ILE A 580 -30.07 -20.46 9.66
C ILE A 580 -28.79 -21.05 9.06
N LEU A 581 -28.74 -21.13 7.73
CA LEU A 581 -27.55 -21.50 6.97
C LEU A 581 -26.85 -20.23 6.50
N ILE A 582 -25.57 -20.07 6.81
CA ILE A 582 -24.75 -18.89 6.50
C ILE A 582 -23.68 -19.34 5.51
N GLY A 583 -23.76 -18.87 4.26
CA GLY A 583 -22.79 -19.21 3.22
C GLY A 583 -22.01 -17.98 2.74
N THR A 584 -20.83 -18.22 2.18
CA THR A 584 -20.04 -17.21 1.45
C THR A 584 -19.58 -17.79 0.12
N GLY A 585 -19.39 -16.93 -0.89
CA GLY A 585 -18.83 -17.36 -2.16
C GLY A 585 -19.54 -18.55 -2.78
N SER A 586 -18.74 -19.50 -3.28
CA SER A 586 -19.24 -20.72 -3.89
C SER A 586 -20.07 -21.59 -2.96
N GLU A 587 -20.07 -21.43 -1.64
CA GLU A 587 -20.82 -22.32 -0.76
C GLU A 587 -22.27 -21.88 -0.55
N VAL A 588 -22.64 -20.68 -0.99
CA VAL A 588 -24.04 -20.20 -0.90
C VAL A 588 -24.99 -21.12 -1.66
N HIS A 589 -24.64 -21.58 -2.87
CA HIS A 589 -25.52 -22.49 -3.61
C HIS A 589 -25.70 -23.85 -2.92
N VAL A 590 -24.66 -24.35 -2.24
CA VAL A 590 -24.73 -25.57 -1.43
C VAL A 590 -25.70 -25.38 -0.25
N ALA A 591 -25.67 -24.20 0.39
CA ALA A 591 -26.62 -23.85 1.45
C ALA A 591 -28.07 -23.71 0.92
N VAL A 592 -28.25 -23.17 -0.30
CA VAL A 592 -29.57 -23.09 -0.95
C VAL A 592 -30.15 -24.48 -1.23
N GLU A 593 -29.37 -25.38 -1.81
CA GLU A 593 -29.80 -26.76 -2.06
C GLU A 593 -30.09 -27.52 -0.75
N ALA A 594 -29.29 -27.30 0.31
CA ALA A 594 -29.56 -27.86 1.64
C ALA A 594 -30.86 -27.31 2.25
N ARG A 595 -31.15 -26.02 2.07
CA ARG A 595 -32.43 -25.41 2.47
C ARG A 595 -33.59 -26.11 1.77
N GLU A 596 -33.52 -26.38 0.48
CA GLU A 596 -34.59 -27.07 -0.25
C GLU A 596 -34.88 -28.46 0.35
N GLN A 597 -33.84 -29.21 0.69
CA GLN A 597 -33.99 -30.52 1.35
C GLN A 597 -34.62 -30.40 2.74
N LEU A 598 -34.18 -29.44 3.55
CA LEU A 598 -34.71 -29.20 4.89
C LEU A 598 -36.17 -28.71 4.87
N GLN A 599 -36.50 -27.80 3.96
CA GLN A 599 -37.87 -27.32 3.77
C GLN A 599 -38.80 -28.44 3.31
N ALA A 600 -38.36 -29.30 2.39
CA ALA A 600 -39.14 -30.48 1.97
C ALA A 600 -39.36 -31.48 3.13
N ALA A 601 -38.44 -31.52 4.10
CA ALA A 601 -38.57 -32.29 5.33
C ALA A 601 -39.38 -31.57 6.43
N GLY A 602 -39.92 -30.39 6.16
CA GLY A 602 -40.74 -29.62 7.10
C GLY A 602 -39.95 -28.82 8.14
N VAL A 603 -38.67 -28.52 7.89
CA VAL A 603 -37.82 -27.69 8.76
C VAL A 603 -37.72 -26.27 8.17
N PRO A 604 -38.39 -25.25 8.75
CA PRO A 604 -38.28 -23.86 8.32
C PRO A 604 -36.81 -23.39 8.37
N THR A 605 -36.23 -23.12 7.20
CA THR A 605 -34.79 -22.90 7.04
C THR A 605 -34.52 -21.62 6.28
N ARG A 606 -33.74 -20.73 6.89
CA ARG A 606 -33.26 -19.48 6.28
C ARG A 606 -31.87 -19.68 5.67
N VAL A 607 -31.61 -19.05 4.53
CA VAL A 607 -30.26 -18.91 3.95
C VAL A 607 -29.83 -17.45 4.00
N VAL A 608 -28.64 -17.22 4.54
CA VAL A 608 -27.95 -15.94 4.60
C VAL A 608 -26.73 -16.01 3.68
N SER A 609 -26.62 -15.07 2.75
CA SER A 609 -25.37 -14.80 2.04
C SER A 609 -24.58 -13.78 2.84
N MET A 610 -23.31 -14.05 3.12
CA MET A 610 -22.42 -13.19 3.91
C MET A 610 -21.16 -12.82 3.12
N PRO A 611 -21.27 -12.07 2.00
CA PRO A 611 -20.13 -11.75 1.15
C PRO A 611 -19.02 -11.00 1.88
N SER A 612 -19.31 -10.15 2.86
CA SER A 612 -18.29 -9.44 3.64
C SER A 612 -18.68 -9.39 5.10
N VAL A 613 -17.89 -10.11 5.90
CA VAL A 613 -18.08 -10.16 7.33
C VAL A 613 -17.80 -8.79 7.96
N GLU A 614 -16.80 -8.06 7.47
CA GLU A 614 -16.44 -6.74 7.97
C GLU A 614 -17.55 -5.72 7.71
N TRP A 615 -18.13 -5.70 6.50
CA TRP A 615 -19.25 -4.80 6.18
C TRP A 615 -20.51 -5.13 6.98
N PHE A 616 -20.74 -6.39 7.32
CA PHE A 616 -21.86 -6.81 8.15
C PHE A 616 -21.70 -6.35 9.60
N GLU A 617 -20.47 -6.33 10.11
CA GLU A 617 -20.19 -5.86 11.47
C GLU A 617 -20.27 -4.34 11.62
N GLU A 618 -20.13 -3.59 10.54
CA GLU A 618 -20.39 -2.13 10.50
C GLU A 618 -21.88 -1.80 10.67
N GLN A 619 -22.78 -2.73 10.36
CA GLN A 619 -24.22 -2.48 10.44
C GLN A 619 -24.69 -2.37 11.89
N ASP A 620 -25.77 -1.62 12.10
CA ASP A 620 -26.37 -1.50 13.42
C ASP A 620 -26.90 -2.86 13.91
N GLN A 621 -27.00 -3.00 15.24
CA GLN A 621 -27.44 -4.25 15.87
C GLN A 621 -28.83 -4.69 15.38
N GLY A 622 -29.73 -3.75 15.09
CA GLY A 622 -31.08 -4.05 14.61
C GLY A 622 -31.05 -4.73 13.24
N TYR A 623 -30.24 -4.22 12.32
CA TYR A 623 -30.01 -4.88 11.03
C TYR A 623 -29.39 -6.27 11.22
N ARG A 624 -28.32 -6.36 12.02
CA ARG A 624 -27.63 -7.64 12.29
C ARG A 624 -28.57 -8.69 12.89
N ASP A 625 -29.43 -8.29 13.82
CA ASP A 625 -30.44 -9.16 14.43
C ASP A 625 -31.56 -9.53 13.46
N SER A 626 -31.87 -8.68 12.48
CA SER A 626 -32.84 -9.01 11.42
C SER A 626 -32.34 -10.15 10.51
N VAL A 627 -31.02 -10.21 10.28
CA VAL A 627 -30.36 -11.23 9.44
C VAL A 627 -30.03 -12.48 10.26
N LEU A 628 -29.50 -12.32 11.47
CA LEU A 628 -29.13 -13.39 12.40
C LEU A 628 -29.84 -13.26 13.76
N PRO A 629 -31.16 -13.51 13.84
CA PRO A 629 -31.95 -13.38 15.06
C PRO A 629 -31.29 -14.09 16.26
N PRO A 630 -31.03 -13.40 17.38
CA PRO A 630 -30.43 -14.02 18.57
C PRO A 630 -31.26 -15.17 19.14
N SER A 631 -32.58 -15.17 18.91
CA SER A 631 -33.49 -16.25 19.31
C SER A 631 -33.26 -17.56 18.57
N VAL A 632 -32.64 -17.53 17.39
CA VAL A 632 -32.36 -18.72 16.57
C VAL A 632 -30.92 -19.13 16.78
N ARG A 633 -30.72 -20.00 17.78
CA ARG A 633 -29.39 -20.54 18.15
C ARG A 633 -28.87 -21.59 17.17
N ALA A 634 -29.76 -22.32 16.50
CA ALA A 634 -29.36 -23.31 15.51
C ALA A 634 -28.88 -22.60 14.24
N ARG A 635 -27.58 -22.69 14.00
CA ARG A 635 -26.88 -22.04 12.87
C ARG A 635 -25.87 -23.00 12.26
N VAL A 636 -25.67 -22.91 10.94
CA VAL A 636 -24.62 -23.62 10.22
C VAL A 636 -23.88 -22.62 9.34
N ALA A 637 -22.56 -22.50 9.50
CA ALA A 637 -21.73 -21.77 8.54
C ALA A 637 -21.16 -22.75 7.50
N VAL A 638 -21.09 -22.35 6.23
CA VAL A 638 -20.57 -23.14 5.12
C VAL A 638 -19.58 -22.29 4.33
N GLU A 639 -18.30 -22.66 4.39
CA GLU A 639 -17.22 -21.95 3.68
C GLU A 639 -16.08 -22.93 3.34
N ALA A 640 -15.63 -22.96 2.08
CA ALA A 640 -14.49 -23.74 1.63
C ALA A 640 -13.15 -23.14 2.07
N GLY A 641 -12.96 -23.09 3.38
CA GLY A 641 -11.77 -22.69 4.12
C GLY A 641 -11.92 -23.11 5.58
N ILE A 642 -10.95 -22.76 6.44
CA ILE A 642 -11.01 -23.14 7.87
C ILE A 642 -12.16 -22.44 8.61
N GLY A 643 -12.75 -23.12 9.58
CA GLY A 643 -13.89 -22.64 10.36
C GLY A 643 -13.59 -21.54 11.39
N LEU A 644 -12.32 -21.19 11.58
CA LEU A 644 -11.83 -20.35 12.68
C LEU A 644 -12.63 -19.04 12.89
N THR A 645 -12.96 -18.33 11.81
CA THR A 645 -13.67 -17.03 11.88
C THR A 645 -15.18 -17.15 12.06
N TRP A 646 -15.75 -18.35 12.01
CA TRP A 646 -17.20 -18.58 11.99
C TRP A 646 -17.81 -18.81 13.37
N HIS A 647 -17.02 -19.23 14.35
CA HIS A 647 -17.50 -19.55 15.70
C HIS A 647 -18.35 -18.42 16.34
N ARG A 648 -17.97 -17.16 16.11
CA ARG A 648 -18.70 -15.99 16.65
C ARG A 648 -20.12 -15.83 16.08
N PHE A 649 -20.39 -16.35 14.89
CA PHE A 649 -21.69 -16.25 14.23
C PHE A 649 -22.58 -17.45 14.51
N VAL A 650 -22.00 -18.64 14.65
CA VAL A 650 -22.77 -19.88 14.84
C VAL A 650 -23.05 -20.21 16.31
N GLY A 651 -22.25 -19.69 17.24
CA GLY A 651 -22.45 -19.88 18.67
C GLY A 651 -22.21 -21.33 19.15
N ASP A 652 -22.72 -21.64 20.33
CA ASP A 652 -22.47 -22.91 21.04
C ASP A 652 -23.29 -24.10 20.50
N ALA A 653 -24.48 -23.84 19.98
CA ALA A 653 -25.30 -24.85 19.29
C ALA A 653 -24.86 -25.07 17.83
N GLY A 654 -24.07 -24.15 17.28
CA GLY A 654 -23.72 -24.09 15.87
C GLY A 654 -22.93 -25.26 15.31
N ARG A 655 -22.97 -25.43 13.98
CA ARG A 655 -22.06 -26.28 13.21
C ARG A 655 -21.34 -25.46 12.14
N ILE A 656 -20.19 -25.95 11.71
CA ILE A 656 -19.40 -25.32 10.65
C ILE A 656 -19.02 -26.43 9.67
N VAL A 657 -19.41 -26.27 8.41
CA VAL A 657 -18.94 -27.10 7.30
C VAL A 657 -17.77 -26.35 6.67
N SER A 658 -16.56 -26.79 7.03
CA SER A 658 -15.28 -26.14 6.71
C SER A 658 -14.25 -27.15 6.22
N LEU A 659 -13.16 -26.63 5.66
CA LEU A 659 -12.01 -27.41 5.21
C LEU A 659 -10.85 -27.22 6.19
N GLU A 660 -10.60 -28.22 7.05
CA GLU A 660 -9.60 -28.14 8.14
C GLU A 660 -8.24 -28.78 7.79
N HIS A 661 -8.02 -29.09 6.51
CA HIS A 661 -6.79 -29.71 6.01
C HIS A 661 -6.50 -29.25 4.58
N PHE A 662 -5.28 -29.46 4.10
CA PHE A 662 -4.93 -29.18 2.69
C PHE A 662 -5.80 -29.99 1.72
N GLY A 663 -6.01 -29.45 0.52
CA GLY A 663 -6.80 -30.12 -0.51
C GLY A 663 -6.05 -31.24 -1.24
N ALA A 664 -6.44 -31.53 -2.47
CA ALA A 664 -5.89 -32.60 -3.29
C ALA A 664 -5.95 -32.25 -4.78
N SER A 665 -5.16 -32.92 -5.62
CA SER A 665 -5.23 -32.76 -7.08
C SER A 665 -6.31 -33.67 -7.66
N ALA A 666 -7.48 -33.10 -7.94
CA ALA A 666 -8.59 -33.71 -8.66
C ALA A 666 -9.53 -32.63 -9.22
N ASP A 667 -10.53 -33.00 -10.02
CA ASP A 667 -11.59 -32.09 -10.46
C ASP A 667 -12.29 -31.41 -9.26
N GLY A 668 -12.58 -30.11 -9.38
CA GLY A 668 -13.14 -29.33 -8.27
C GLY A 668 -14.46 -29.88 -7.71
N LYS A 669 -15.33 -30.47 -8.54
CA LYS A 669 -16.59 -31.08 -8.05
C LYS A 669 -16.33 -32.36 -7.27
N VAL A 670 -15.30 -33.13 -7.66
CA VAL A 670 -14.84 -34.28 -6.88
C VAL A 670 -14.36 -33.78 -5.52
N LEU A 671 -13.52 -32.75 -5.47
CA LEU A 671 -12.99 -32.23 -4.20
C LEU A 671 -14.09 -31.71 -3.27
N PHE A 672 -15.04 -30.92 -3.78
CA PHE A 672 -16.18 -30.46 -2.96
C PHE A 672 -16.98 -31.63 -2.38
N ARG A 673 -17.24 -32.68 -3.17
CA ARG A 673 -17.94 -33.87 -2.70
C ARG A 673 -17.15 -34.62 -1.62
N GLU A 674 -15.89 -34.96 -1.90
CA GLU A 674 -15.06 -35.76 -0.99
C GLU A 674 -14.78 -35.02 0.33
N PHE A 675 -14.71 -33.69 0.30
CA PHE A 675 -14.47 -32.86 1.49
C PHE A 675 -15.77 -32.36 2.15
N GLY A 676 -16.93 -32.91 1.77
CA GLY A 676 -18.17 -32.71 2.50
C GLY A 676 -18.90 -31.38 2.24
N PHE A 677 -18.53 -30.64 1.20
CA PHE A 677 -19.29 -29.48 0.72
C PHE A 677 -20.44 -29.95 -0.18
N THR A 678 -21.38 -30.63 0.45
CA THR A 678 -22.56 -31.21 -0.20
C THR A 678 -23.83 -30.75 0.50
N PRO A 679 -24.95 -30.59 -0.23
CA PRO A 679 -26.23 -30.22 0.38
C PRO A 679 -26.65 -31.17 1.50
N GLU A 680 -26.37 -32.46 1.35
CA GLU A 680 -26.71 -33.50 2.32
C GLU A 680 -25.96 -33.28 3.64
N ASN A 681 -24.65 -33.06 3.59
CA ASN A 681 -23.83 -32.83 4.78
C ASN A 681 -24.22 -31.53 5.49
N VAL A 682 -24.54 -30.47 4.74
CA VAL A 682 -25.03 -29.21 5.31
C VAL A 682 -26.39 -29.41 5.99
N ALA A 683 -27.30 -30.18 5.39
CA ALA A 683 -28.59 -30.51 6.00
C ALA A 683 -28.45 -31.36 7.27
N ASP A 684 -27.50 -32.30 7.30
CA ASP A 684 -27.20 -33.08 8.50
C ASP A 684 -26.61 -32.21 9.61
N ALA A 685 -25.65 -31.34 9.30
CA ALA A 685 -25.12 -30.35 10.24
C ALA A 685 -26.22 -29.42 10.79
N ALA A 686 -27.21 -29.06 9.97
CA ALA A 686 -28.36 -28.26 10.41
C ALA A 686 -29.23 -29.01 11.42
N ARG A 687 -29.53 -30.29 11.17
CA ARG A 687 -30.27 -31.15 12.12
C ARG A 687 -29.53 -31.30 13.44
N GLU A 688 -28.22 -31.48 13.40
CA GLU A 688 -27.39 -31.54 14.60
C GLU A 688 -27.40 -30.22 15.40
N SER A 689 -27.35 -29.09 14.70
CA SER A 689 -27.40 -27.75 15.29
C SER A 689 -28.74 -27.49 15.98
N ILE A 690 -29.86 -27.88 15.34
CA ILE A 690 -31.21 -27.85 15.94
C ILE A 690 -31.26 -28.71 17.21
N ALA A 691 -30.76 -29.95 17.14
CA ALA A 691 -30.75 -30.86 18.28
C ALA A 691 -29.85 -30.39 19.43
N ALA A 692 -28.84 -29.56 19.17
CA ALA A 692 -28.02 -28.93 20.18
C ALA A 692 -28.71 -27.70 20.79
N ALA A 693 -29.39 -26.88 19.98
CA ALA A 693 -30.11 -25.69 20.42
C ALA A 693 -31.30 -25.99 21.36
N GLN A 694 -31.86 -27.20 21.27
CA GLN A 694 -32.94 -27.71 22.11
C GLN A 694 -32.48 -28.24 23.48
N ARG A 695 -31.16 -28.44 23.68
CA ARG A 695 -30.58 -28.81 24.98
C ARG A 695 -30.24 -27.57 25.78
#